data_AF-A0A1W2B9D4-F1
#
_entry.id   AF-A0A1W2B9D4-F1
#
_cell.length_a   1.000
_cell.length_b   1.000
_cell.length_c   1.000
_cell.angle_alpha   90.00
_cell.angle_beta   90.00
_cell.angle_gamma   90.00
#
_symmetry.space_group_name_H-M   'P 1'
#
loop_
_entity.id
_entity.type
_entity.pdbx_description
1 polymer ?
#
loop_
_entity_poly.entity_id
_entity_poly.type
_entity_poly.pdbx_seq_one_letter_code
_entity_poly.pdbx_strand_id
1 'polypeptide(L)'
;MVSEFPEKRSPKKVDTIAPSLSRETRQVLVVDSDEKNQTFIETTLSRFAFKKKPVSLIKADSIHDAQTLISKTQNIAVMLLHLSRKTITDGRWLIHYIRESVKDKTIRIIIQTDTLDDISHEQMLEESDIHDIFTDAEINAQKINTVFATALASHENIQALHRQLRQKQTMKNGFLESEQRFKEITISIGDLIWEMDRHGKYTYVSDNITDITGYSMEELNEIHFSAMFKEKETSIAQKRICHRTKACLPFKNIEIWKQHKNKKRLCFLTNGRPMLDDTGTLIGYRGIDRDITEYKLSEKENERLMAQLNQVQRLEALGTLAGGIAHDFNNILGVILGYTQLLQMDVSSDSKTSHFTRQIIDGCNRAKNLTLQILDFSRLKEEEDTPPSPIIPTSVVKEKLKMLRATIPSSITINSDIPQKTGRVLATPNQIYQIITNLMTNAYQAMEGKQGTISLAMKDISLTAENYTPTNELNLPHGDYVTIEVEDNGKGITTELRDKIFDPYFTTKQGGDGRGLGLSVVHSIITRCKGGVVLESQPGKGTVITIYLPACPDEQKKNRVMNNAIATGEGKILFVDDEKMLVDLGKMMLERIGYQAVALQSPSEALAAFKKESDSFDLVITDLTMPGLQGTQLAREIKKIKKEVPVILATGFDSRTALGQDENQDIDALLSKPLSINSLSETIKKFLK
;
A
#
# COMPACT_ATOMS: atom_id res chain seq x y z
N MET A 1 22.18 -32.76 -10.43
CA MET A 1 22.07 -33.83 -9.42
C MET A 1 20.69 -34.42 -9.55
N VAL A 2 20.64 -35.54 -10.26
CA VAL A 2 19.50 -36.44 -10.35
C VAL A 2 19.47 -37.23 -9.04
N SER A 3 18.33 -37.31 -8.37
CA SER A 3 18.08 -38.27 -7.29
C SER A 3 16.72 -38.91 -7.51
N GLU A 4 16.77 -40.03 -8.22
CA GLU A 4 15.76 -41.10 -8.25
C GLU A 4 15.57 -41.71 -6.86
N PHE A 5 14.34 -42.13 -6.52
CA PHE A 5 14.03 -43.31 -5.69
C PHE A 5 12.52 -43.66 -5.88
N PRO A 6 12.10 -44.93 -5.70
CA PRO A 6 11.52 -45.71 -6.79
C PRO A 6 10.08 -46.20 -6.53
N GLU A 7 9.39 -46.52 -7.62
CA GLU A 7 8.11 -47.23 -7.63
C GLU A 7 8.21 -48.62 -6.97
N LYS A 8 7.38 -48.85 -5.95
CA LYS A 8 7.17 -50.19 -5.38
C LYS A 8 6.29 -51.03 -6.31
N ARG A 9 6.91 -52.07 -6.84
CA ARG A 9 6.31 -53.20 -7.57
C ARG A 9 5.19 -53.87 -6.76
N SER A 10 4.09 -54.16 -7.46
CA SER A 10 3.04 -55.09 -7.07
C SER A 10 3.54 -56.55 -7.12
N PRO A 11 3.12 -57.43 -6.19
CA PRO A 11 3.41 -58.86 -6.31
C PRO A 11 2.36 -59.53 -7.21
N LYS A 12 2.84 -60.13 -8.31
CA LYS A 12 2.12 -61.15 -9.08
C LYS A 12 1.87 -62.36 -8.16
N LYS A 13 0.60 -62.67 -7.88
CA LYS A 13 0.20 -64.02 -7.47
C LYS A 13 -0.20 -64.81 -8.71
N VAL A 14 0.49 -65.94 -8.87
CA VAL A 14 0.16 -67.02 -9.78
C VAL A 14 -1.01 -67.77 -9.18
N ASP A 15 -2.17 -67.74 -9.83
CA ASP A 15 -3.25 -68.70 -9.58
C ASP A 15 -3.50 -69.48 -10.86
N THR A 16 -3.18 -70.77 -10.77
CA THR A 16 -3.46 -71.82 -11.74
C THR A 16 -4.95 -71.87 -12.07
N ILE A 17 -5.26 -71.69 -13.35
CA ILE A 17 -6.61 -71.66 -13.93
C ILE A 17 -7.17 -73.10 -13.99
N ALA A 18 -8.17 -73.40 -13.16
CA ALA A 18 -9.20 -74.39 -13.48
C ALA A 18 -10.20 -73.77 -14.49
N PRO A 19 -10.86 -74.55 -15.35
CA PRO A 19 -11.52 -74.02 -16.55
C PRO A 19 -12.58 -72.98 -16.20
N SER A 20 -12.45 -71.80 -16.81
CA SER A 20 -13.36 -70.66 -16.68
C SER A 20 -14.75 -71.01 -17.24
N LEU A 21 -15.68 -71.41 -16.37
CA LEU A 21 -17.10 -71.27 -16.65
C LEU A 21 -17.38 -69.78 -16.90
N SER A 22 -17.86 -69.46 -18.09
CA SER A 22 -18.16 -68.09 -18.50
C SER A 22 -19.05 -67.39 -17.44
N ARG A 23 -18.82 -66.10 -17.19
CA ARG A 23 -19.67 -65.27 -16.30
C ARG A 23 -21.17 -65.28 -16.66
N GLU A 24 -21.55 -65.84 -17.82
CA GLU A 24 -22.92 -65.93 -18.30
C GLU A 24 -23.63 -67.25 -17.98
N THR A 25 -22.93 -68.28 -17.49
CA THR A 25 -23.56 -69.55 -17.15
C THR A 25 -24.26 -69.43 -15.80
N ARG A 26 -25.59 -69.54 -15.79
CA ARG A 26 -26.39 -69.48 -14.56
C ARG A 26 -26.24 -70.77 -13.80
N GLN A 27 -26.08 -70.66 -12.49
CA GLN A 27 -25.95 -71.83 -11.64
C GLN A 27 -27.23 -72.04 -10.84
N VAL A 28 -27.74 -73.27 -10.90
CA VAL A 28 -28.81 -73.77 -10.05
C VAL A 28 -28.16 -74.67 -9.01
N LEU A 29 -28.30 -74.30 -7.73
CA LEU A 29 -27.84 -75.13 -6.62
C LEU A 29 -28.98 -76.05 -6.20
N VAL A 30 -28.75 -77.36 -6.24
CA VAL A 30 -29.67 -78.36 -5.70
C VAL A 30 -29.07 -78.90 -4.41
N VAL A 31 -29.83 -78.80 -3.33
CA VAL A 31 -29.46 -79.30 -2.00
C VAL A 31 -30.45 -80.40 -1.65
N ASP A 32 -29.99 -81.64 -1.68
CA ASP A 32 -30.81 -82.82 -1.42
C ASP A 32 -29.91 -83.96 -0.91
N SER A 33 -30.39 -84.73 0.05
CA SER A 33 -29.69 -85.90 0.59
C SER A 33 -30.09 -87.22 -0.10
N ASP A 34 -31.13 -87.22 -0.95
CA ASP A 34 -31.54 -88.39 -1.75
C ASP A 34 -30.89 -88.38 -3.14
N GLU A 35 -29.96 -89.32 -3.36
CA GLU A 35 -29.23 -89.51 -4.61
C GLU A 35 -30.18 -89.80 -5.81
N LYS A 36 -31.32 -90.46 -5.59
CA LYS A 36 -32.29 -90.74 -6.66
C LYS A 36 -33.01 -89.49 -7.11
N ASN A 37 -33.43 -88.64 -6.16
CA ASN A 37 -34.11 -87.39 -6.48
C ASN A 37 -33.14 -86.39 -7.12
N GLN A 38 -31.90 -86.30 -6.62
CA GLN A 38 -30.84 -85.55 -7.29
C GLN A 38 -30.63 -85.97 -8.75
N THR A 39 -30.59 -87.28 -9.02
CA THR A 39 -30.41 -87.84 -10.38
C THR A 39 -31.59 -87.52 -11.29
N PHE A 40 -32.82 -87.54 -10.75
CA PHE A 40 -34.03 -87.15 -11.49
C PHE A 40 -34.03 -85.66 -11.85
N ILE A 41 -33.69 -84.79 -10.90
CA ILE A 41 -33.58 -83.35 -11.11
C ILE A 41 -32.48 -83.04 -12.12
N GLU A 42 -31.33 -83.71 -12.02
CA GLU A 42 -30.22 -83.57 -12.97
C GLU A 42 -30.59 -84.03 -14.37
N THR A 43 -31.26 -85.17 -14.52
CA THR A 43 -31.71 -85.67 -15.83
C THR A 43 -32.72 -84.71 -16.46
N THR A 44 -33.58 -84.11 -15.65
CA THR A 44 -34.58 -83.14 -16.10
C THR A 44 -33.94 -81.81 -16.49
N LEU A 45 -33.06 -81.28 -15.65
CA LEU A 45 -32.44 -79.97 -15.83
C LEU A 45 -31.24 -79.97 -16.79
N SER A 46 -30.57 -81.09 -17.00
CA SER A 46 -29.50 -81.21 -18.02
C SER A 46 -30.01 -80.97 -19.44
N ARG A 47 -31.32 -81.19 -19.68
CA ARG A 47 -32.01 -80.90 -20.94
C ARG A 47 -32.70 -79.54 -20.95
N PHE A 48 -32.72 -78.83 -19.81
CA PHE A 48 -33.37 -77.54 -19.67
C PHE A 48 -32.46 -76.41 -20.17
N ALA A 49 -33.01 -75.55 -21.02
CA ALA A 49 -32.35 -74.33 -21.47
C ALA A 49 -33.26 -73.14 -21.23
N PHE A 50 -32.78 -72.15 -20.49
CA PHE A 50 -33.49 -70.89 -20.30
C PHE A 50 -33.05 -69.89 -21.37
N LYS A 51 -33.98 -69.40 -22.19
CA LYS A 51 -33.68 -68.48 -23.32
C LYS A 51 -32.53 -68.98 -24.22
N LYS A 52 -32.51 -70.28 -24.53
CA LYS A 52 -31.49 -70.96 -25.35
C LYS A 52 -30.07 -70.99 -24.76
N LYS A 53 -29.89 -70.64 -23.48
CA LYS A 53 -28.61 -70.81 -22.76
C LYS A 53 -28.69 -72.03 -21.82
N PRO A 54 -27.65 -72.88 -21.78
CA PRO A 54 -27.60 -73.98 -20.83
C PRO A 54 -27.48 -73.45 -19.40
N VAL A 55 -28.11 -74.16 -18.47
CA VAL A 55 -28.02 -73.88 -17.03
C VAL A 55 -27.04 -74.87 -16.42
N SER A 56 -26.10 -74.39 -15.61
CA SER A 56 -25.16 -75.25 -14.88
C SER A 56 -25.80 -75.71 -13.58
N LEU A 57 -25.77 -77.01 -13.31
CA LEU A 57 -26.20 -77.56 -12.03
C LEU A 57 -25.00 -77.62 -11.07
N ILE A 58 -25.22 -77.26 -9.80
CA ILE A 58 -24.29 -77.50 -8.70
C ILE A 58 -25.02 -78.34 -7.66
N LYS A 59 -24.37 -79.39 -7.16
CA LYS A 59 -24.92 -80.30 -6.16
C LYS A 59 -24.31 -80.04 -4.80
N ALA A 60 -25.13 -80.19 -3.76
CA ALA A 60 -24.68 -80.24 -2.38
C ALA A 60 -25.39 -81.41 -1.69
N ASP A 61 -24.59 -82.37 -1.20
CA ASP A 61 -25.08 -83.59 -0.55
C ASP A 61 -25.47 -83.36 0.91
N SER A 62 -25.08 -82.21 1.47
CA SER A 62 -25.46 -81.77 2.79
C SER A 62 -25.71 -80.27 2.84
N ILE A 63 -26.43 -79.84 3.88
CA ILE A 63 -26.63 -78.43 4.19
C ILE A 63 -25.29 -77.71 4.39
N HIS A 64 -24.28 -78.38 4.94
CA HIS A 64 -22.95 -77.81 5.17
C HIS A 64 -22.16 -77.63 3.86
N ASP A 65 -22.31 -78.55 2.91
CA ASP A 65 -21.70 -78.42 1.58
C ASP A 65 -22.34 -77.27 0.78
N ALA A 66 -23.66 -77.10 0.91
CA ALA A 66 -24.38 -75.98 0.32
C ALA A 66 -23.83 -74.63 0.83
N GLN A 67 -23.53 -74.51 2.13
CA GLN A 67 -22.91 -73.30 2.72
C GLN A 67 -21.55 -72.99 2.09
N THR A 68 -20.71 -74.01 1.92
CA THR A 68 -19.38 -73.86 1.32
C THR A 68 -19.47 -73.46 -0.15
N LEU A 69 -20.45 -74.00 -0.87
CA LEU A 69 -20.67 -73.69 -2.29
C LEU A 69 -21.24 -72.30 -2.50
N ILE A 70 -22.16 -71.83 -1.66
CA ILE A 70 -22.75 -70.49 -1.75
C ILE A 70 -21.71 -69.38 -1.50
N SER A 71 -20.76 -69.62 -0.60
CA SER A 71 -19.66 -68.67 -0.32
C SER A 71 -18.63 -68.64 -1.45
N LYS A 72 -18.27 -69.81 -2.03
CA LYS A 72 -17.30 -69.90 -3.13
C LYS A 72 -17.85 -69.48 -4.49
N THR A 73 -19.17 -69.59 -4.69
CA THR A 73 -19.79 -69.41 -6.00
C THR A 73 -20.48 -68.05 -6.12
N GLN A 74 -20.11 -67.27 -7.14
CA GLN A 74 -20.63 -65.90 -7.28
C GLN A 74 -21.96 -65.79 -8.05
N ASN A 75 -22.43 -66.85 -8.72
CA ASN A 75 -23.49 -66.75 -9.75
C ASN A 75 -24.66 -67.75 -9.59
N ILE A 76 -25.01 -68.10 -8.36
CA ILE A 76 -26.18 -68.94 -8.07
C ILE A 76 -27.45 -68.10 -8.25
N ALA A 77 -28.29 -68.45 -9.22
CA ALA A 77 -29.52 -67.73 -9.53
C ALA A 77 -30.73 -68.31 -8.79
N VAL A 78 -30.79 -69.63 -8.69
CA VAL A 78 -31.88 -70.38 -8.05
C VAL A 78 -31.27 -71.47 -7.18
N MET A 79 -31.88 -71.70 -6.02
CA MET A 79 -31.55 -72.77 -5.09
C MET A 79 -32.80 -73.61 -4.85
N LEU A 80 -32.70 -74.92 -5.06
CA LEU A 80 -33.72 -75.90 -4.74
C LEU A 80 -33.31 -76.65 -3.48
N LEU A 81 -34.18 -76.64 -2.48
CA LEU A 81 -33.98 -77.34 -1.20
C LEU A 81 -34.99 -78.48 -1.08
N HIS A 82 -34.52 -79.71 -0.91
CA HIS A 82 -35.40 -80.82 -0.54
C HIS A 82 -35.46 -80.95 0.98
N LEU A 83 -36.67 -80.91 1.55
CA LEU A 83 -36.92 -81.00 2.98
C LEU A 83 -37.87 -82.18 3.26
N SER A 84 -37.38 -83.19 3.98
CA SER A 84 -38.24 -84.24 4.55
C SER A 84 -38.86 -83.81 5.87
N ARG A 85 -39.91 -84.50 6.35
CA ARG A 85 -40.56 -84.23 7.64
C ARG A 85 -39.62 -84.17 8.86
N LYS A 86 -38.46 -84.84 8.81
CA LYS A 86 -37.45 -84.82 9.90
C LYS A 86 -36.53 -83.60 9.88
N THR A 87 -36.49 -82.85 8.79
CA THR A 87 -35.46 -81.83 8.49
C THR A 87 -36.03 -80.43 8.26
N ILE A 88 -37.34 -80.22 8.44
CA ILE A 88 -38.01 -78.92 8.22
C ILE A 88 -37.39 -77.82 9.10
N THR A 89 -37.12 -78.12 10.38
CA THR A 89 -36.52 -77.16 11.33
C THR A 89 -35.12 -76.72 10.90
N ASP A 90 -34.30 -77.66 10.41
CA ASP A 90 -32.95 -77.41 9.90
C ASP A 90 -32.98 -76.60 8.59
N GLY A 91 -33.99 -76.86 7.74
CA GLY A 91 -34.25 -76.11 6.51
C GLY A 91 -34.57 -74.64 6.75
N ARG A 92 -35.35 -74.32 7.79
CA ARG A 92 -35.67 -72.92 8.16
C ARG A 92 -34.43 -72.16 8.63
N TRP A 93 -33.59 -72.81 9.45
CA TRP A 93 -32.31 -72.23 9.87
C TRP A 93 -31.40 -71.96 8.66
N LEU A 94 -31.34 -72.87 7.69
CA LEU A 94 -30.57 -72.70 6.46
C LEU A 94 -31.06 -71.50 5.63
N ILE A 95 -32.37 -71.30 5.47
CA ILE A 95 -32.92 -70.18 4.71
C ILE A 95 -32.57 -68.85 5.38
N HIS A 96 -32.75 -68.75 6.71
CA HIS A 96 -32.36 -67.57 7.48
C HIS A 96 -30.86 -67.30 7.38
N TYR A 97 -30.03 -68.33 7.54
CA TYR A 97 -28.57 -68.23 7.46
C TYR A 97 -28.07 -67.83 6.07
N ILE A 98 -28.67 -68.37 5.00
CA ILE A 98 -28.35 -67.97 3.63
C ILE A 98 -28.70 -66.50 3.42
N ARG A 99 -29.82 -66.02 3.95
CA ARG A 99 -30.15 -64.59 3.87
C ARG A 99 -29.15 -63.71 4.61
N GLU A 100 -28.68 -64.14 5.78
CA GLU A 100 -27.61 -63.42 6.49
C GLU A 100 -26.25 -63.47 5.77
N SER A 101 -25.89 -64.63 5.22
CA SER A 101 -24.61 -64.87 4.56
C SER A 101 -24.52 -64.28 3.16
N VAL A 102 -25.68 -63.98 2.56
CA VAL A 102 -25.82 -63.59 1.15
C VAL A 102 -26.56 -62.25 1.03
N LYS A 103 -26.48 -61.37 2.03
CA LYS A 103 -27.17 -60.07 2.11
C LYS A 103 -27.24 -59.25 0.80
N ASP A 104 -26.25 -59.38 -0.08
CA ASP A 104 -26.17 -58.67 -1.37
C ASP A 104 -26.45 -59.50 -2.64
N LYS A 105 -26.65 -60.83 -2.57
CA LYS A 105 -27.01 -61.64 -3.75
C LYS A 105 -28.50 -62.00 -3.77
N THR A 106 -29.10 -61.86 -4.93
CA THR A 106 -30.52 -62.11 -5.17
C THR A 106 -30.75 -63.58 -5.53
N ILE A 107 -30.72 -64.49 -4.56
CA ILE A 107 -30.98 -65.93 -4.83
C ILE A 107 -32.48 -66.23 -4.69
N ARG A 108 -33.05 -66.91 -5.70
CA ARG A 108 -34.41 -67.45 -5.63
C ARG A 108 -34.40 -68.83 -4.97
N ILE A 109 -35.09 -68.97 -3.85
CA ILE A 109 -35.20 -70.24 -3.10
C ILE A 109 -36.51 -70.93 -3.44
N ILE A 110 -36.44 -72.20 -3.83
CA ILE A 110 -37.55 -73.11 -4.09
C ILE A 110 -37.42 -74.29 -3.11
N ILE A 111 -38.53 -74.76 -2.54
CA ILE A 111 -38.54 -75.92 -1.64
C ILE A 111 -39.32 -77.07 -2.25
N GLN A 112 -38.82 -78.29 -2.07
CA GLN A 112 -39.48 -79.55 -2.36
C GLN A 112 -39.66 -80.34 -1.05
N THR A 113 -40.85 -80.87 -0.76
CA THR A 113 -41.17 -81.59 0.50
C THR A 113 -42.00 -82.85 0.29
N ASP A 114 -41.89 -83.81 1.19
CA ASP A 114 -42.64 -85.08 1.18
C ASP A 114 -44.09 -84.93 1.70
N THR A 115 -44.35 -83.94 2.57
CA THR A 115 -45.63 -83.68 3.24
C THR A 115 -45.83 -82.18 3.52
N LEU A 116 -47.08 -81.71 3.52
CA LEU A 116 -47.47 -80.32 3.84
C LEU A 116 -48.19 -80.20 5.20
N ASP A 117 -48.25 -81.28 5.99
CA ASP A 117 -49.27 -81.47 7.02
C ASP A 117 -49.09 -80.67 8.33
N ASP A 118 -47.94 -80.04 8.57
CA ASP A 118 -47.69 -79.36 9.85
C ASP A 118 -47.65 -77.81 9.77
N ILE A 119 -47.68 -77.20 8.56
CA ILE A 119 -47.72 -75.73 8.37
C ILE A 119 -48.48 -75.38 7.08
N SER A 120 -49.35 -74.37 7.10
CA SER A 120 -50.05 -73.93 5.89
C SER A 120 -49.07 -73.43 4.82
N HIS A 121 -49.32 -73.76 3.54
CA HIS A 121 -48.52 -73.33 2.38
C HIS A 121 -48.31 -71.80 2.36
N GLU A 122 -49.35 -71.05 2.78
CA GLU A 122 -49.33 -69.58 2.92
C GLU A 122 -48.37 -69.09 4.01
N GLN A 123 -48.38 -69.69 5.21
CA GLN A 123 -47.46 -69.28 6.29
C GLN A 123 -45.99 -69.51 5.93
N MET A 124 -45.66 -70.58 5.20
CA MET A 124 -44.27 -70.82 4.79
C MET A 124 -43.80 -69.84 3.71
N LEU A 125 -44.68 -69.44 2.78
CA LEU A 125 -44.37 -68.40 1.79
C LEU A 125 -44.25 -67.01 2.42
N GLU A 126 -44.96 -66.74 3.52
CA GLU A 126 -44.91 -65.45 4.22
C GLU A 126 -43.71 -65.32 5.18
N GLU A 127 -43.31 -66.38 5.88
CA GLU A 127 -42.31 -66.32 6.96
C GLU A 127 -40.86 -66.47 6.50
N SER A 128 -40.60 -66.63 5.20
CA SER A 128 -39.26 -66.79 4.67
C SER A 128 -39.29 -66.44 3.19
N ASP A 129 -38.25 -65.78 2.69
CA ASP A 129 -37.99 -65.44 1.27
C ASP A 129 -37.90 -66.69 0.32
N ILE A 130 -38.89 -67.57 0.44
CA ILE A 130 -39.18 -68.78 -0.30
C ILE A 130 -40.16 -68.36 -1.38
N HIS A 131 -39.82 -68.70 -2.61
CA HIS A 131 -40.56 -68.20 -3.76
C HIS A 131 -41.56 -69.21 -4.29
N ASP A 132 -41.36 -70.50 -3.96
CA ASP A 132 -42.24 -71.58 -4.38
C ASP A 132 -42.01 -72.85 -3.53
N ILE A 133 -43.06 -73.65 -3.31
CA ILE A 133 -43.03 -74.89 -2.52
C ILE A 133 -43.82 -75.98 -3.24
N PHE A 134 -43.20 -77.15 -3.41
CA PHE A 134 -43.78 -78.30 -4.09
C PHE A 134 -43.78 -79.55 -3.22
N THR A 135 -44.80 -80.40 -3.38
CA THR A 135 -44.78 -81.76 -2.84
C THR A 135 -44.17 -82.75 -3.84
N ASP A 136 -43.57 -83.84 -3.36
CA ASP A 136 -43.00 -84.87 -4.23
C ASP A 136 -44.03 -85.47 -5.21
N ALA A 137 -45.30 -85.56 -4.80
CA ALA A 137 -46.39 -86.05 -5.64
C ALA A 137 -46.76 -85.11 -6.80
N GLU A 138 -46.44 -83.81 -6.67
CA GLU A 138 -46.74 -82.79 -7.67
C GLU A 138 -45.65 -82.63 -8.73
N ILE A 139 -44.50 -83.24 -8.51
CA ILE A 139 -43.30 -83.00 -9.31
C ILE A 139 -43.26 -83.94 -10.50
N ASN A 140 -43.51 -83.38 -11.68
CA ASN A 140 -43.17 -83.98 -12.96
C ASN A 140 -42.19 -83.09 -13.73
N ALA A 141 -41.55 -83.66 -14.77
CA ALA A 141 -40.54 -82.95 -15.56
C ALA A 141 -41.05 -81.63 -16.16
N GLN A 142 -42.34 -81.54 -16.50
CA GLN A 142 -42.94 -80.34 -17.10
C GLN A 142 -43.17 -79.23 -16.06
N LYS A 143 -43.59 -79.59 -14.84
CA LYS A 143 -43.81 -78.66 -13.72
C LYS A 143 -42.48 -78.07 -13.25
N ILE A 144 -41.45 -78.90 -13.04
CA ILE A 144 -40.08 -78.44 -12.70
C ILE A 144 -39.59 -77.39 -13.69
N ASN A 145 -39.65 -77.67 -14.99
CA ASN A 145 -39.17 -76.76 -16.02
C ASN A 145 -39.89 -75.39 -15.99
N THR A 146 -41.20 -75.39 -15.72
CA THR A 146 -42.00 -74.16 -15.65
C THR A 146 -41.63 -73.29 -14.46
N VAL A 147 -41.40 -73.92 -13.31
CA VAL A 147 -41.04 -73.26 -12.05
C VAL A 147 -39.65 -72.65 -12.17
N PHE A 148 -38.67 -73.41 -12.64
CA PHE A 148 -37.32 -72.90 -12.86
C PHE A 148 -37.29 -71.78 -13.89
N ALA A 149 -38.08 -71.87 -14.97
CA ALA A 149 -38.21 -70.78 -15.93
C ALA A 149 -38.76 -69.50 -15.28
N THR A 150 -39.80 -69.61 -14.45
CA THR A 150 -40.40 -68.47 -13.75
C THR A 150 -39.43 -67.85 -12.73
N ALA A 151 -38.75 -68.69 -11.94
CA ALA A 151 -37.76 -68.25 -10.96
C ALA A 151 -36.56 -67.53 -11.63
N LEU A 152 -36.05 -68.08 -12.75
CA LEU A 152 -34.97 -67.46 -13.51
C LEU A 152 -35.39 -66.14 -14.18
N ALA A 153 -36.61 -66.05 -14.72
CA ALA A 153 -37.14 -64.81 -15.28
C ALA A 153 -37.30 -63.72 -14.20
N SER A 154 -37.81 -64.11 -13.04
CA SER A 154 -37.99 -63.19 -11.91
C SER A 154 -36.66 -62.70 -11.33
N HIS A 155 -35.65 -63.57 -11.27
CA HIS A 155 -34.27 -63.20 -10.92
C HIS A 155 -33.68 -62.17 -11.90
N GLU A 156 -33.85 -62.35 -13.22
CA GLU A 156 -33.40 -61.37 -14.22
C GLU A 156 -34.05 -60.00 -14.04
N ASN A 157 -35.37 -59.97 -13.80
CA ASN A 157 -36.10 -58.72 -13.64
C ASN A 157 -35.58 -57.92 -12.42
N ILE A 158 -35.33 -58.60 -11.30
CA ILE A 158 -34.78 -57.94 -10.10
C ILE A 158 -33.34 -57.47 -10.36
N GLN A 159 -32.51 -58.26 -11.01
CA GLN A 159 -31.15 -57.83 -11.37
C GLN A 159 -31.17 -56.61 -12.30
N ALA A 160 -32.07 -56.57 -13.28
CA ALA A 160 -32.24 -55.44 -14.18
C ALA A 160 -32.69 -54.18 -13.43
N LEU A 161 -33.65 -54.31 -12.50
CA LEU A 161 -34.11 -53.21 -11.66
C LEU A 161 -32.99 -52.68 -10.75
N HIS A 162 -32.25 -53.56 -10.08
CA HIS A 162 -31.10 -53.18 -9.26
C HIS A 162 -30.02 -52.46 -10.07
N ARG A 163 -29.77 -52.89 -11.32
CA ARG A 163 -28.83 -52.22 -12.21
C ARG A 163 -29.31 -50.81 -12.58
N GLN A 164 -30.59 -50.63 -12.90
CA GLN A 164 -31.16 -49.31 -13.18
C GLN A 164 -31.09 -48.38 -11.96
N LEU A 165 -31.42 -48.89 -10.76
CA LEU A 165 -31.32 -48.13 -9.52
C LEU A 165 -29.89 -47.69 -9.23
N ARG A 166 -28.92 -48.61 -9.35
CA ARG A 166 -27.49 -48.28 -9.21
C ARG A 166 -27.06 -47.22 -10.21
N GLN A 167 -27.43 -47.34 -11.48
CA GLN A 167 -27.10 -46.36 -12.51
C GLN A 167 -27.70 -44.97 -12.20
N LYS A 168 -28.98 -44.92 -11.80
CA LYS A 168 -29.64 -43.68 -11.40
C LYS A 168 -28.95 -43.04 -10.20
N GLN A 169 -28.52 -43.84 -9.23
CA GLN A 169 -27.83 -43.36 -8.04
C GLN A 169 -26.41 -42.88 -8.33
N THR A 170 -25.67 -43.58 -9.20
CA THR A 170 -24.37 -43.10 -9.70
C THR A 170 -24.50 -41.79 -10.46
N MET A 171 -25.49 -41.65 -11.34
CA MET A 171 -25.75 -40.38 -12.05
C MET A 171 -26.11 -39.25 -11.08
N LYS A 172 -26.97 -39.52 -10.10
CA LYS A 172 -27.34 -38.54 -9.06
C LYS A 172 -26.11 -38.11 -8.24
N ASN A 173 -25.28 -39.06 -7.81
CA ASN A 173 -24.08 -38.78 -7.05
C ASN A 173 -23.05 -38.00 -7.87
N GLY A 174 -22.82 -38.40 -9.13
CA GLY A 174 -21.91 -37.68 -10.02
C GLY A 174 -22.41 -36.26 -10.34
N PHE A 175 -23.73 -36.07 -10.45
CA PHE A 175 -24.32 -34.74 -10.58
C PHE A 175 -24.08 -33.87 -9.33
N LEU A 176 -24.36 -34.40 -8.14
CA LEU A 176 -24.12 -33.71 -6.87
C LEU A 176 -22.64 -33.37 -6.67
N GLU A 177 -21.74 -34.30 -6.97
CA GLU A 177 -20.29 -34.08 -6.90
C GLU A 177 -19.83 -32.99 -7.88
N SER A 178 -20.34 -33.00 -9.12
CA SER A 178 -20.05 -31.96 -10.10
C SER A 178 -20.60 -30.58 -9.69
N GLU A 179 -21.81 -30.53 -9.12
CA GLU A 179 -22.42 -29.29 -8.63
C GLU A 179 -21.62 -28.72 -7.46
N GLN A 180 -21.25 -29.57 -6.49
CA GLN A 180 -20.46 -29.17 -5.34
C GLN A 180 -19.06 -28.70 -5.74
N ARG A 181 -18.40 -29.44 -6.65
CA ARG A 181 -17.10 -29.03 -7.20
C ARG A 181 -17.18 -27.66 -7.89
N PHE A 182 -18.26 -27.38 -8.64
CA PHE A 182 -18.44 -26.07 -9.28
C PHE A 182 -18.62 -24.94 -8.25
N LYS A 183 -19.37 -25.19 -7.17
CA LYS A 183 -19.53 -24.24 -6.06
C LYS A 183 -18.18 -23.96 -5.37
N GLU A 184 -17.41 -24.98 -5.05
CA GLU A 184 -16.10 -24.85 -4.39
C GLU A 184 -15.07 -24.08 -5.23
N ILE A 185 -15.01 -24.34 -6.54
CA ILE A 185 -14.13 -23.60 -7.47
C ILE A 185 -14.51 -22.11 -7.49
N THR A 186 -15.81 -21.81 -7.52
CA THR A 186 -16.30 -20.43 -7.57
C THR A 186 -15.93 -19.66 -6.30
N ILE A 187 -16.14 -20.26 -5.13
CA ILE A 187 -15.79 -19.67 -3.84
C ILE A 187 -14.28 -19.44 -3.74
N SER A 188 -13.47 -20.41 -4.20
CA SER A 188 -12.00 -20.34 -4.11
C SER A 188 -11.38 -19.26 -4.99
N ILE A 189 -11.98 -18.97 -6.15
CA ILE A 189 -11.50 -17.91 -7.06
C ILE A 189 -11.83 -16.51 -6.51
N GLY A 190 -12.87 -16.39 -5.69
CA GLY A 190 -13.33 -15.09 -5.15
C GLY A 190 -13.97 -14.17 -6.18
N ASP A 191 -14.10 -14.60 -7.44
CA ASP A 191 -14.86 -13.91 -8.48
C ASP A 191 -16.35 -14.17 -8.26
N LEU A 192 -17.17 -13.16 -8.54
CA LEU A 192 -18.61 -13.28 -8.51
C LEU A 192 -19.11 -13.83 -9.85
N ILE A 193 -19.78 -14.98 -9.85
CA ILE A 193 -20.46 -15.52 -11.04
C ILE A 193 -21.92 -15.07 -11.00
N TRP A 194 -22.41 -14.55 -12.11
CA TRP A 194 -23.80 -14.10 -12.22
C TRP A 194 -24.42 -14.52 -13.54
N GLU A 195 -25.73 -14.72 -13.50
CA GLU A 195 -26.60 -14.88 -14.67
C GLU A 195 -27.77 -13.92 -14.55
N MET A 196 -28.18 -13.36 -15.68
CA MET A 196 -29.31 -12.46 -15.78
C MET A 196 -30.21 -12.84 -16.94
N ASP A 197 -31.50 -12.60 -16.79
CA ASP A 197 -32.46 -12.79 -17.87
C ASP A 197 -32.33 -11.69 -18.95
N ARG A 198 -33.12 -11.81 -20.02
CA ARG A 198 -33.20 -10.79 -21.09
C ARG A 198 -33.70 -9.42 -20.62
N HIS A 199 -34.28 -9.33 -19.43
CA HIS A 199 -34.78 -8.10 -18.83
C HIS A 199 -33.78 -7.47 -17.84
N GLY A 200 -32.60 -8.08 -17.64
CA GLY A 200 -31.55 -7.57 -16.76
C GLY A 200 -31.78 -7.85 -15.28
N LYS A 201 -32.60 -8.85 -14.94
CA LYS A 201 -32.77 -9.34 -13.57
C LYS A 201 -31.84 -10.52 -13.29
N TYR A 202 -31.26 -10.58 -12.10
CA TYR A 202 -30.40 -11.69 -11.71
C TYR A 202 -31.21 -12.98 -11.55
N THR A 203 -30.83 -14.02 -12.29
CA THR A 203 -31.44 -15.36 -12.21
C THR A 203 -30.60 -16.32 -11.38
N TYR A 204 -29.29 -16.09 -11.34
CA TYR A 204 -28.34 -16.81 -10.50
C TYR A 204 -27.19 -15.88 -10.11
N VAL A 205 -26.72 -16.01 -8.87
CA VAL A 205 -25.47 -15.40 -8.42
C VAL A 205 -24.78 -16.40 -7.49
N SER A 206 -23.45 -16.47 -7.55
CA SER A 206 -22.66 -17.33 -6.67
C SER A 206 -22.77 -16.93 -5.19
N ASP A 207 -22.60 -17.92 -4.30
CA ASP A 207 -22.86 -17.79 -2.86
C ASP A 207 -21.99 -16.72 -2.15
N ASN A 208 -20.83 -16.40 -2.71
CA ASN A 208 -19.93 -15.34 -2.23
C ASN A 208 -20.45 -13.90 -2.43
N ILE A 209 -21.63 -13.73 -3.04
CA ILE A 209 -22.24 -12.41 -3.27
C ILE A 209 -22.49 -11.61 -1.99
N THR A 210 -22.87 -12.28 -0.92
CA THR A 210 -23.19 -11.65 0.36
C THR A 210 -21.93 -11.06 0.98
N ASP A 211 -20.82 -11.81 0.92
CA ASP A 211 -19.53 -11.37 1.45
C ASP A 211 -18.96 -10.19 0.66
N ILE A 212 -19.13 -10.20 -0.67
CA ILE A 212 -18.55 -9.21 -1.58
C ILE A 212 -19.39 -7.93 -1.65
N THR A 213 -20.72 -8.04 -1.71
CA THR A 213 -21.62 -6.89 -1.99
C THR A 213 -22.58 -6.54 -0.85
N GLY A 214 -22.74 -7.45 0.12
CA GLY A 214 -23.68 -7.31 1.23
C GLY A 214 -25.14 -7.61 0.88
N TYR A 215 -25.45 -7.90 -0.39
CA TYR A 215 -26.79 -8.22 -0.86
C TYR A 215 -27.03 -9.73 -0.87
N SER A 216 -28.24 -10.15 -0.49
CA SER A 216 -28.67 -11.55 -0.69
C SER A 216 -29.21 -11.77 -2.10
N MET A 217 -29.27 -13.03 -2.55
CA MET A 217 -29.88 -13.37 -3.84
C MET A 217 -31.35 -12.95 -3.93
N GLU A 218 -32.10 -13.07 -2.83
CA GLU A 218 -33.50 -12.65 -2.74
C GLU A 218 -33.66 -11.15 -3.00
N GLU A 219 -32.78 -10.33 -2.42
CA GLU A 219 -32.76 -8.88 -2.64
C GLU A 219 -32.35 -8.54 -4.08
N LEU A 220 -31.42 -9.30 -4.66
CA LEU A 220 -30.89 -9.09 -6.02
C LEU A 220 -31.89 -9.44 -7.12
N ASN A 221 -32.75 -10.42 -6.90
CA ASN A 221 -33.77 -10.81 -7.86
C ASN A 221 -34.86 -9.72 -8.03
N GLU A 222 -35.09 -8.93 -6.97
CA GLU A 222 -36.08 -7.85 -6.96
C GLU A 222 -35.56 -6.55 -7.59
N ILE A 223 -34.24 -6.40 -7.78
CA ILE A 223 -33.65 -5.21 -8.37
C ILE A 223 -33.06 -5.47 -9.76
N HIS A 224 -33.29 -4.52 -10.68
CA HIS A 224 -32.60 -4.54 -11.96
C HIS A 224 -31.10 -4.25 -11.75
N PHE A 225 -30.21 -4.90 -12.51
CA PHE A 225 -28.76 -4.74 -12.33
C PHE A 225 -28.29 -3.27 -12.35
N SER A 226 -29.04 -2.40 -13.03
CA SER A 226 -28.74 -0.98 -13.10
C SER A 226 -28.89 -0.23 -11.77
N ALA A 227 -29.70 -0.74 -10.84
CA ALA A 227 -29.93 -0.12 -9.53
C ALA A 227 -28.69 -0.16 -8.63
N MET A 228 -27.71 -1.03 -8.94
CA MET A 228 -26.43 -1.09 -8.22
C MET A 228 -25.43 -0.02 -8.68
N PHE A 229 -25.76 0.74 -9.73
CA PHE A 229 -25.02 1.93 -10.13
C PHE A 229 -25.68 3.17 -9.50
N LYS A 230 -24.89 4.04 -8.89
CA LYS A 230 -25.41 5.31 -8.36
C LYS A 230 -25.55 6.35 -9.48
N GLU A 231 -26.70 7.03 -9.52
CA GLU A 231 -27.08 8.07 -10.46
C GLU A 231 -26.10 9.26 -10.49
N LYS A 232 -25.21 9.29 -11.48
CA LYS A 232 -24.80 10.46 -12.31
C LYS A 232 -23.54 10.20 -13.14
N GLU A 233 -22.75 9.19 -12.81
CA GLU A 233 -21.71 8.70 -13.71
C GLU A 233 -22.33 7.65 -14.63
N THR A 234 -22.96 8.08 -15.74
CA THR A 234 -23.16 7.20 -16.90
C THR A 234 -21.78 6.88 -17.48
N SER A 235 -21.04 6.05 -16.75
CA SER A 235 -19.69 5.66 -17.08
C SER A 235 -19.69 5.12 -18.51
N ILE A 236 -18.66 5.46 -19.27
CA ILE A 236 -18.39 4.89 -20.59
C ILE A 236 -18.57 3.36 -20.56
N ALA A 237 -18.29 2.73 -19.43
CA ALA A 237 -18.53 1.32 -19.15
C ALA A 237 -20.01 0.89 -19.30
N GLN A 238 -20.97 1.61 -18.72
CA GLN A 238 -22.39 1.26 -18.80
C GLN A 238 -22.92 1.37 -20.24
N LYS A 239 -22.47 2.40 -20.97
CA LYS A 239 -22.78 2.56 -22.41
C LYS A 239 -22.19 1.42 -23.23
N ARG A 240 -20.95 1.01 -22.93
CA ARG A 240 -20.29 -0.14 -23.59
C ARG A 240 -21.03 -1.45 -23.33
N ILE A 241 -21.42 -1.73 -22.09
CA ILE A 241 -22.19 -2.93 -21.74
C ILE A 241 -23.54 -2.89 -22.47
N CYS A 242 -24.31 -1.81 -22.35
CA CYS A 242 -25.62 -1.67 -23.00
C CYS A 242 -25.54 -1.82 -24.54
N HIS A 243 -24.52 -1.25 -25.18
CA HIS A 243 -24.32 -1.40 -26.62
C HIS A 243 -24.03 -2.85 -27.02
N ARG A 244 -23.15 -3.54 -26.29
CA ARG A 244 -22.81 -4.93 -26.59
C ARG A 244 -23.94 -5.90 -26.26
N THR A 245 -24.72 -5.64 -25.21
CA THR A 245 -25.88 -6.46 -24.88
C THR A 245 -26.98 -6.37 -25.93
N LYS A 246 -27.26 -5.14 -26.43
CA LYS A 246 -28.19 -4.93 -27.56
C LYS A 246 -27.74 -5.63 -28.84
N ALA A 247 -26.44 -5.71 -29.08
CA ALA A 247 -25.87 -6.41 -30.24
C ALA A 247 -25.73 -7.93 -30.05
N CYS A 248 -26.17 -8.50 -28.92
CA CYS A 248 -25.97 -9.91 -28.59
C CYS A 248 -24.48 -10.34 -28.60
N LEU A 249 -23.57 -9.45 -28.19
CA LEU A 249 -22.12 -9.69 -28.22
C LEU A 249 -21.53 -9.87 -26.81
N PRO A 250 -20.48 -10.70 -26.67
CA PRO A 250 -19.74 -10.78 -25.43
C PRO A 250 -18.98 -9.47 -25.14
N PHE A 251 -18.76 -9.18 -23.87
CA PHE A 251 -17.94 -8.08 -23.38
C PHE A 251 -16.90 -8.58 -22.39
N LYS A 252 -15.73 -7.92 -22.37
CA LYS A 252 -14.61 -8.30 -21.52
C LYS A 252 -13.89 -7.09 -20.96
N ASN A 253 -13.30 -7.25 -19.78
CA ASN A 253 -12.45 -6.29 -19.08
C ASN A 253 -13.09 -4.91 -18.94
N ILE A 254 -14.37 -4.85 -18.61
CA ILE A 254 -15.06 -3.59 -18.38
C ILE A 254 -15.01 -3.26 -16.89
N GLU A 255 -14.34 -2.17 -16.54
CA GLU A 255 -14.31 -1.66 -15.16
C GLU A 255 -15.63 -0.97 -14.82
N ILE A 256 -16.28 -1.41 -13.74
CA ILE A 256 -17.54 -0.84 -13.26
C ILE A 256 -17.48 -0.59 -11.76
N TRP A 257 -17.89 0.60 -11.35
CA TRP A 257 -18.06 0.93 -9.94
C TRP A 257 -19.47 0.60 -9.50
N LYS A 258 -19.60 -0.27 -8.51
CA LYS A 258 -20.86 -0.62 -7.85
C LYS A 258 -20.87 -0.12 -6.42
N GLN A 259 -22.06 0.05 -5.87
CA GLN A 259 -22.23 0.43 -4.47
C GLN A 259 -22.55 -0.82 -3.64
N HIS A 260 -21.76 -1.07 -2.61
CA HIS A 260 -22.04 -2.07 -1.58
C HIS A 260 -23.24 -1.63 -0.72
N LYS A 261 -23.95 -2.57 -0.08
CA LYS A 261 -25.12 -2.29 0.77
C LYS A 261 -24.86 -1.25 1.87
N ASN A 262 -23.69 -1.28 2.49
CA ASN A 262 -23.23 -0.28 3.48
C ASN A 262 -22.79 1.09 2.88
N LYS A 263 -23.05 1.32 1.60
CA LYS A 263 -22.65 2.52 0.83
C LYS A 263 -21.16 2.66 0.47
N LYS A 264 -20.31 1.66 0.76
CA LYS A 264 -18.92 1.61 0.24
C LYS A 264 -18.92 1.47 -1.29
N ARG A 265 -17.93 2.05 -1.96
CA ARG A 265 -17.72 1.88 -3.41
C ARG A 265 -16.81 0.68 -3.66
N LEU A 266 -17.21 -0.18 -4.58
CA LEU A 266 -16.45 -1.35 -5.04
C LEU A 266 -16.23 -1.23 -6.55
N CYS A 267 -15.01 -1.54 -7.00
CA CYS A 267 -14.67 -1.59 -8.42
C CYS A 267 -14.61 -3.04 -8.87
N PHE A 268 -15.38 -3.37 -9.90
CA PHE A 268 -15.39 -4.70 -10.49
C PHE A 268 -14.87 -4.66 -11.92
N LEU A 269 -14.08 -5.67 -12.30
CA LEU A 269 -13.75 -5.98 -13.67
C LEU A 269 -14.75 -7.02 -14.19
N THR A 270 -15.67 -6.60 -15.06
CA THR A 270 -16.76 -7.45 -15.55
C THR A 270 -16.48 -8.05 -16.93
N ASN A 271 -16.82 -9.33 -17.06
CA ASN A 271 -16.86 -10.08 -18.30
C ASN A 271 -18.24 -10.72 -18.45
N GLY A 272 -18.82 -10.69 -19.66
CA GLY A 272 -20.13 -11.27 -19.90
C GLY A 272 -20.28 -11.84 -21.30
N ARG A 273 -21.12 -12.87 -21.44
CA ARG A 273 -21.47 -13.49 -22.72
C ARG A 273 -22.99 -13.78 -22.79
N PRO A 274 -23.59 -13.72 -23.99
CA PRO A 274 -24.99 -14.07 -24.17
C PRO A 274 -25.22 -15.57 -23.90
N MET A 275 -26.38 -15.87 -23.33
CA MET A 275 -26.93 -17.21 -23.22
C MET A 275 -28.04 -17.35 -24.26
N LEU A 276 -27.95 -18.40 -25.08
CA LEU A 276 -28.91 -18.69 -26.15
C LEU A 276 -29.59 -20.03 -25.86
N ASP A 277 -30.87 -20.15 -26.23
CA ASP A 277 -31.55 -21.45 -26.25
C ASP A 277 -31.21 -22.27 -27.50
N ASP A 278 -31.76 -23.48 -27.59
CA ASP A 278 -31.55 -24.40 -28.73
C ASP A 278 -32.05 -23.84 -30.08
N THR A 279 -32.87 -22.78 -30.06
CA THR A 279 -33.38 -22.10 -31.26
C THR A 279 -32.53 -20.88 -31.66
N GLY A 280 -31.50 -20.55 -30.88
CA GLY A 280 -30.65 -19.37 -31.06
C GLY A 280 -31.26 -18.08 -30.50
N THR A 281 -32.35 -18.16 -29.73
CA THR A 281 -32.99 -17.00 -29.12
C THR A 281 -32.27 -16.62 -27.82
N LEU A 282 -32.08 -15.32 -27.60
CA LEU A 282 -31.44 -14.78 -26.40
C LEU A 282 -32.31 -15.03 -25.15
N ILE A 283 -31.80 -15.85 -24.23
CA ILE A 283 -32.43 -16.11 -22.93
C ILE A 283 -31.89 -15.19 -21.83
N GLY A 284 -30.65 -14.71 -21.97
CA GLY A 284 -30.01 -13.90 -20.94
C GLY A 284 -28.53 -13.66 -21.17
N TYR A 285 -27.82 -13.25 -20.12
CA TYR A 285 -26.38 -13.10 -20.08
C TYR A 285 -25.80 -13.79 -18.86
N ARG A 286 -24.60 -14.35 -19.00
CA ARG A 286 -23.82 -14.80 -17.86
C ARG A 286 -22.42 -14.21 -17.87
N GLY A 287 -21.88 -14.01 -16.69
CA GLY A 287 -20.61 -13.33 -16.55
C GLY A 287 -19.92 -13.57 -15.23
N ILE A 288 -18.76 -12.94 -15.13
CA ILE A 288 -17.95 -12.90 -13.93
C ILE A 288 -17.61 -11.45 -13.60
N ASP A 289 -17.67 -11.11 -12.32
CA ASP A 289 -17.19 -9.85 -11.79
C ASP A 289 -16.04 -10.13 -10.81
N ARG A 290 -14.86 -9.63 -11.13
CA ARG A 290 -13.71 -9.66 -10.22
C ARG A 290 -13.64 -8.38 -9.42
N ASP A 291 -13.63 -8.45 -8.10
CA ASP A 291 -13.37 -7.28 -7.26
C ASP A 291 -11.89 -6.86 -7.43
N ILE A 292 -11.69 -5.64 -7.97
CA ILE A 292 -10.38 -5.01 -8.15
C ILE A 292 -10.27 -3.71 -7.33
N THR A 293 -11.09 -3.56 -6.30
CA THR A 293 -11.16 -2.34 -5.49
C THR A 293 -9.82 -2.04 -4.82
N GLU A 294 -9.22 -3.03 -4.17
CA GLU A 294 -7.92 -2.89 -3.52
C GLU A 294 -6.83 -2.54 -4.54
N TYR A 295 -6.77 -3.27 -5.65
CA TYR A 295 -5.84 -3.00 -6.75
C TYR A 295 -5.95 -1.55 -7.25
N LYS A 296 -7.17 -1.04 -7.47
CA LYS A 296 -7.40 0.33 -7.95
C LYS A 296 -7.05 1.40 -6.92
N LEU A 297 -7.32 1.14 -5.65
CA LEU A 297 -6.92 2.05 -4.57
C LEU A 297 -5.39 2.11 -4.44
N SER A 298 -4.71 0.97 -4.50
CA SER A 298 -3.26 0.89 -4.49
C SER A 298 -2.61 1.52 -5.72
N GLU A 299 -3.18 1.32 -6.92
CA GLU A 299 -2.73 1.96 -8.17
C GLU A 299 -2.78 3.49 -8.03
N LYS A 300 -3.91 4.02 -7.55
CA LYS A 300 -4.08 5.47 -7.34
C LYS A 300 -3.15 6.04 -6.28
N GLU A 301 -2.92 5.31 -5.19
CA GLU A 301 -1.96 5.75 -4.16
C GLU A 301 -0.52 5.71 -4.69
N ASN A 302 -0.16 4.69 -5.47
CA ASN A 302 1.16 4.63 -6.12
C ASN A 302 1.36 5.78 -7.11
N GLU A 303 0.37 6.11 -7.94
CA GLU A 303 0.43 7.28 -8.82
C GLU A 303 0.62 8.58 -8.03
N ARG A 304 -0.08 8.71 -6.89
CA ARG A 304 0.05 9.86 -5.98
C ARG A 304 1.46 9.95 -5.39
N LEU A 305 2.00 8.85 -4.89
CA LEU A 305 3.35 8.76 -4.33
C LEU A 305 4.43 9.03 -5.39
N MET A 306 4.27 8.50 -6.61
CA MET A 306 5.18 8.76 -7.72
C MET A 306 5.15 10.24 -8.14
N ALA A 307 3.98 10.86 -8.17
CA ALA A 307 3.86 12.29 -8.43
C ALA A 307 4.56 13.12 -7.33
N GLN A 308 4.43 12.72 -6.06
CA GLN A 308 5.13 13.35 -4.94
C GLN A 308 6.65 13.21 -5.06
N LEU A 309 7.16 12.01 -5.33
CA LEU A 309 8.60 11.77 -5.50
C LEU A 309 9.20 12.61 -6.63
N ASN A 310 8.52 12.66 -7.78
CA ASN A 310 8.96 13.49 -8.91
C ASN A 310 8.97 14.99 -8.55
N GLN A 311 8.01 15.45 -7.75
CA GLN A 311 7.96 16.84 -7.31
C GLN A 311 9.10 17.17 -6.35
N VAL A 312 9.40 16.29 -5.39
CA VAL A 312 10.53 16.46 -4.46
C VAL A 312 11.85 16.47 -5.22
N GLN A 313 12.09 15.52 -6.13
CA GLN A 313 13.31 15.47 -6.95
C GLN A 313 13.50 16.73 -7.81
N ARG A 314 12.41 17.27 -8.40
CA ARG A 314 12.48 18.54 -9.14
C ARG A 314 12.87 19.71 -8.24
N LEU A 315 12.36 19.75 -7.00
CA LEU A 315 12.70 20.79 -6.05
C LEU A 315 14.14 20.68 -5.56
N GLU A 316 14.64 19.45 -5.36
CA GLU A 316 16.04 19.21 -5.01
C GLU A 316 16.99 19.66 -6.13
N ALA A 317 16.71 19.26 -7.37
CA ALA A 317 17.51 19.69 -8.53
C ALA A 317 17.49 21.22 -8.72
N LEU A 318 16.33 21.84 -8.52
CA LEU A 318 16.20 23.30 -8.58
C LEU A 318 16.97 23.98 -7.45
N GLY A 319 16.96 23.41 -6.24
CA GLY A 319 17.74 23.88 -5.11
C GLY A 319 19.24 23.85 -5.40
N THR A 320 19.79 22.69 -5.79
CA THR A 320 21.22 22.56 -6.11
C THR A 320 21.68 23.56 -7.17
N LEU A 321 20.89 23.74 -8.24
CA LEU A 321 21.19 24.73 -9.27
C LEU A 321 21.09 26.17 -8.77
N ALA A 322 20.06 26.46 -7.96
CA ALA A 322 19.85 27.77 -7.37
C ALA A 322 20.98 28.15 -6.39
N GLY A 323 21.53 27.18 -5.65
CA GLY A 323 22.69 27.37 -4.78
C GLY A 323 23.94 27.80 -5.54
N GLY A 324 24.25 27.11 -6.65
CA GLY A 324 25.36 27.48 -7.53
C GLY A 324 25.17 28.86 -8.17
N ILE A 325 23.99 29.15 -8.70
CA ILE A 325 23.67 30.46 -9.29
C ILE A 325 23.78 31.57 -8.23
N ALA A 326 23.27 31.35 -7.03
CA ALA A 326 23.33 32.32 -5.94
C ALA A 326 24.76 32.62 -5.50
N HIS A 327 25.65 31.63 -5.52
CA HIS A 327 27.08 31.84 -5.28
C HIS A 327 27.67 32.82 -6.29
N ASP A 328 27.47 32.59 -7.59
CA ASP A 328 28.00 33.43 -8.66
C ASP A 328 27.47 34.87 -8.58
N PHE A 329 26.18 35.05 -8.28
CA PHE A 329 25.61 36.37 -8.05
C PHE A 329 26.27 37.10 -6.88
N ASN A 330 26.56 36.40 -5.78
CA ASN A 330 27.22 36.99 -4.62
C ASN A 330 28.66 37.41 -4.91
N ASN A 331 29.39 36.67 -5.76
CA ASN A 331 30.72 37.06 -6.21
C ASN A 331 30.69 38.38 -6.99
N ILE A 332 29.78 38.48 -7.97
CA ILE A 332 29.59 39.70 -8.77
C ILE A 332 29.21 40.89 -7.86
N LEU A 333 28.25 40.69 -6.96
CA LEU A 333 27.82 41.72 -6.01
C LEU A 333 28.94 42.14 -5.06
N GLY A 334 29.80 41.20 -4.65
CA GLY A 334 30.95 41.49 -3.80
C GLY A 334 31.98 42.38 -4.47
N VAL A 335 32.28 42.12 -5.74
CA VAL A 335 33.18 42.96 -6.54
C VAL A 335 32.62 44.38 -6.65
N ILE A 336 31.35 44.52 -7.05
CA ILE A 336 30.71 45.84 -7.21
C ILE A 336 30.68 46.59 -5.88
N LEU A 337 30.27 45.92 -4.80
CA LEU A 337 30.20 46.51 -3.47
C LEU A 337 31.57 46.96 -2.98
N GLY A 338 32.61 46.13 -3.16
CA GLY A 338 33.96 46.41 -2.70
C GLY A 338 34.61 47.60 -3.41
N TYR A 339 34.55 47.65 -4.74
CA TYR A 339 35.05 48.82 -5.49
C TYR A 339 34.30 50.09 -5.15
N THR A 340 32.98 50.00 -4.95
CA THR A 340 32.17 51.16 -4.57
C THR A 340 32.53 51.66 -3.17
N GLN A 341 32.86 50.77 -2.23
CA GLN A 341 33.35 51.12 -0.90
C GLN A 341 34.72 51.80 -0.95
N LEU A 342 35.66 51.29 -1.76
CA LEU A 342 36.96 51.94 -1.97
C LEU A 342 36.79 53.36 -2.54
N LEU A 343 35.95 53.52 -3.57
CA LEU A 343 35.62 54.83 -4.13
C LEU A 343 35.01 55.77 -3.09
N GLN A 344 34.16 55.27 -2.20
CA GLN A 344 33.54 56.09 -1.15
C GLN A 344 34.56 56.61 -0.13
N MET A 345 35.72 55.96 0.03
CA MET A 345 36.80 56.42 0.90
C MET A 345 37.69 57.50 0.27
N ASP A 346 37.77 57.56 -1.07
CA ASP A 346 38.58 58.57 -1.79
C ASP A 346 37.82 59.87 -2.06
N VAL A 347 36.51 59.85 -1.84
CA VAL A 347 35.60 60.89 -2.27
C VAL A 347 35.09 61.67 -1.05
N SER A 348 35.04 63.01 -1.15
CA SER A 348 34.52 63.85 -0.06
C SER A 348 33.05 63.54 0.23
N SER A 349 32.70 63.53 1.52
CA SER A 349 31.41 63.08 2.05
C SER A 349 30.18 63.84 1.52
N ASP A 350 30.37 65.09 1.07
CA ASP A 350 29.32 65.96 0.50
C ASP A 350 29.30 66.02 -1.04
N SER A 351 30.12 65.23 -1.74
CA SER A 351 30.13 65.23 -3.20
C SER A 351 28.95 64.44 -3.80
N LYS A 352 28.55 64.80 -5.02
CA LYS A 352 27.60 64.02 -5.84
C LYS A 352 28.06 62.57 -6.04
N THR A 353 29.38 62.36 -6.12
CA THR A 353 29.96 61.02 -6.24
C THR A 353 29.73 60.18 -4.97
N SER A 354 29.82 60.78 -3.77
CA SER A 354 29.50 60.10 -2.50
C SER A 354 28.03 59.70 -2.41
N HIS A 355 27.13 60.52 -2.96
CA HIS A 355 25.72 60.17 -3.07
C HIS A 355 25.50 58.98 -4.03
N PHE A 356 26.13 58.98 -5.20
CA PHE A 356 26.02 57.86 -6.16
C PHE A 356 26.60 56.55 -5.62
N THR A 357 27.76 56.58 -4.97
CA THR A 357 28.34 55.38 -4.36
C THR A 357 27.44 54.81 -3.27
N ARG A 358 26.79 55.65 -2.47
CA ARG A 358 25.80 55.20 -1.47
C ARG A 358 24.58 54.52 -2.11
N GLN A 359 24.06 55.07 -3.21
CA GLN A 359 22.94 54.45 -3.94
C GLN A 359 23.33 53.10 -4.56
N ILE A 360 24.54 52.96 -5.10
CA ILE A 360 25.05 51.69 -5.65
C ILE A 360 25.18 50.64 -4.54
N ILE A 361 25.72 51.03 -3.37
CA ILE A 361 25.81 50.16 -2.18
C ILE A 361 24.42 49.68 -1.74
N ASP A 362 23.45 50.58 -1.64
CA ASP A 362 22.07 50.24 -1.28
C ASP A 362 21.42 49.29 -2.29
N GLY A 363 21.66 49.50 -3.59
CA GLY A 363 21.21 48.60 -4.66
C GLY A 363 21.83 47.22 -4.58
N CYS A 364 23.14 47.12 -4.35
CA CYS A 364 23.85 45.85 -4.18
C CYS A 364 23.38 45.09 -2.95
N ASN A 365 23.14 45.79 -1.83
CA ASN A 365 22.59 45.18 -0.62
C ASN A 365 21.18 44.61 -0.84
N ARG A 366 20.34 45.29 -1.65
CA ARG A 366 19.02 44.75 -2.04
C ARG A 366 19.14 43.50 -2.90
N ALA A 367 20.02 43.51 -3.90
CA ALA A 367 20.25 42.36 -4.77
C ALA A 367 20.83 41.16 -4.01
N LYS A 368 21.73 41.42 -3.06
CA LYS A 368 22.24 40.43 -2.11
C LYS A 368 21.10 39.79 -1.32
N ASN A 369 20.22 40.60 -0.73
CA ASN A 369 19.07 40.10 0.02
C ASN A 369 18.11 39.26 -0.85
N LEU A 370 17.94 39.59 -2.12
CA LEU A 370 17.15 38.79 -3.06
C LEU A 370 17.81 37.43 -3.35
N THR A 371 19.13 37.43 -3.50
CA THR A 371 19.92 36.21 -3.72
C THR A 371 19.84 35.27 -2.50
N LEU A 372 19.82 35.82 -1.28
CA LEU A 372 19.60 35.06 -0.05
C LEU A 372 18.23 34.37 -0.02
N GLN A 373 17.18 35.01 -0.53
CA GLN A 373 15.84 34.40 -0.59
C GLN A 373 15.79 33.18 -1.51
N ILE A 374 16.57 33.18 -2.59
CA ILE A 374 16.70 32.03 -3.50
C ILE A 374 17.41 30.87 -2.79
N LEU A 375 18.41 31.19 -1.97
CA LEU A 375 19.18 30.21 -1.19
C LEU A 375 18.34 29.57 -0.06
N ASP A 376 17.52 30.37 0.64
CA ASP A 376 16.59 29.89 1.68
C ASP A 376 15.63 28.83 1.14
N PHE A 377 15.24 28.94 -0.14
CA PHE A 377 14.36 27.97 -0.80
C PHE A 377 15.07 26.65 -1.14
N SER A 378 16.38 26.67 -1.35
CA SER A 378 17.19 25.50 -1.69
C SER A 378 17.54 24.62 -0.48
N ARG A 379 17.47 25.15 0.74
CA ARG A 379 18.09 24.55 1.93
C ARG A 379 17.21 23.62 2.78
N LEU A 380 16.04 23.23 2.27
CA LEU A 380 15.08 22.38 2.99
C LEU A 380 15.67 21.06 3.56
N LYS A 381 16.76 20.52 3.00
CA LYS A 381 17.39 19.25 3.44
C LYS A 381 18.51 19.40 4.48
N GLU A 382 19.22 20.53 4.54
CA GLU A 382 20.34 20.72 5.47
C GLU A 382 19.89 21.16 6.88
N GLU A 383 18.62 21.61 7.02
CA GLU A 383 18.10 22.21 8.24
C GLU A 383 17.46 21.21 9.23
N GLU A 384 17.26 19.94 8.85
CA GLU A 384 16.74 18.94 9.78
C GLU A 384 17.75 18.58 10.88
N ASP A 385 19.05 18.77 10.64
CA ASP A 385 20.14 18.40 11.57
C ASP A 385 20.71 19.57 12.41
N THR A 386 20.25 20.81 12.21
CA THR A 386 20.76 21.96 13.01
C THR A 386 20.03 22.06 14.36
N PRO A 387 20.72 21.93 15.51
CA PRO A 387 20.07 22.03 16.82
C PRO A 387 19.56 23.47 17.06
N PRO A 388 18.36 23.64 17.64
CA PRO A 388 17.82 24.97 17.94
C PRO A 388 18.64 25.64 19.05
N SER A 389 18.79 26.97 18.97
CA SER A 389 19.60 27.75 19.92
C SER A 389 18.80 28.94 20.48
N PRO A 390 19.17 29.51 21.66
CA PRO A 390 18.43 30.64 22.21
C PRO A 390 18.63 31.92 21.38
N ILE A 391 17.59 32.32 20.65
CA ILE A 391 17.57 33.52 19.78
C ILE A 391 16.59 34.57 20.29
N ILE A 392 16.77 35.83 19.89
CA ILE A 392 15.80 36.91 20.11
C ILE A 392 14.95 37.04 18.83
N PRO A 393 13.67 36.61 18.82
CA PRO A 393 12.87 36.61 17.60
C PRO A 393 12.65 38.01 17.01
N THR A 394 12.61 39.04 17.86
CA THR A 394 12.35 40.43 17.45
C THR A 394 13.24 40.89 16.30
N SER A 395 14.55 40.62 16.36
CA SER A 395 15.50 41.07 15.33
C SER A 395 15.24 40.36 14.00
N VAL A 396 14.97 39.06 14.06
CA VAL A 396 14.69 38.20 12.90
C VAL A 396 13.39 38.63 12.22
N VAL A 397 12.33 38.85 13.01
CA VAL A 397 11.02 39.29 12.50
C VAL A 397 11.11 40.68 11.86
N LYS A 398 11.82 41.64 12.49
CA LYS A 398 12.01 42.98 11.93
C LYS A 398 12.78 42.97 10.61
N GLU A 399 13.83 42.15 10.52
CA GLU A 399 14.59 41.97 9.28
C GLU A 399 13.71 41.39 8.18
N LYS A 400 12.95 40.33 8.48
CA LYS A 400 12.08 39.68 7.49
C LYS A 400 10.94 40.56 7.03
N LEU A 401 10.33 41.32 7.94
CA LEU A 401 9.25 42.24 7.61
C LEU A 401 9.71 43.27 6.57
N LYS A 402 10.93 43.80 6.70
CA LYS A 402 11.51 44.72 5.70
C LYS A 402 11.62 44.07 4.32
N MET A 403 12.04 42.79 4.27
CA MET A 403 12.15 42.04 3.01
C MET A 403 10.78 41.73 2.41
N LEU A 404 9.83 41.24 3.22
CA LEU A 404 8.48 40.89 2.75
C LEU A 404 7.70 42.12 2.26
N ARG A 405 7.94 43.30 2.83
CA ARG A 405 7.32 44.54 2.34
C ARG A 405 7.68 44.83 0.87
N ALA A 406 8.85 44.40 0.42
CA ALA A 406 9.27 44.56 -0.97
C ALA A 406 8.57 43.57 -1.93
N THR A 407 8.12 42.42 -1.43
CA THR A 407 7.44 41.38 -2.22
C THR A 407 5.91 41.53 -2.20
N ILE A 408 5.36 42.01 -1.08
CA ILE A 408 3.92 42.26 -0.94
C ILE A 408 3.57 43.55 -1.70
N PRO A 409 2.58 43.54 -2.62
CA PRO A 409 2.18 44.72 -3.37
C PRO A 409 1.88 45.94 -2.50
N SER A 410 2.09 47.13 -3.06
CA SER A 410 1.78 48.40 -2.39
C SER A 410 0.28 48.58 -2.09
N SER A 411 -0.60 47.81 -2.72
CA SER A 411 -2.04 47.76 -2.45
C SER A 411 -2.40 47.16 -1.09
N ILE A 412 -1.45 46.49 -0.42
CA ILE A 412 -1.63 45.96 0.92
C ILE A 412 -0.95 46.87 1.94
N THR A 413 -1.72 47.29 2.94
CA THR A 413 -1.22 48.02 4.10
C THR A 413 -0.69 47.03 5.13
N ILE A 414 0.53 47.25 5.62
CA ILE A 414 1.11 46.39 6.66
C ILE A 414 1.31 47.22 7.93
N ASN A 415 0.60 46.85 8.99
CA ASN A 415 0.75 47.43 10.32
C ASN A 415 1.63 46.49 11.16
N SER A 416 2.58 47.03 11.91
CA SER A 416 3.45 46.22 12.75
C SER A 416 3.59 46.79 14.15
N ASP A 417 3.28 45.99 15.16
CA ASP A 417 3.51 46.28 16.58
C ASP A 417 4.54 45.29 17.13
N ILE A 418 5.82 45.64 16.94
CA ILE A 418 6.95 44.78 17.31
C ILE A 418 7.82 45.51 18.34
N PRO A 419 7.95 45.00 19.58
CA PRO A 419 8.70 45.65 20.65
C PRO A 419 10.19 45.79 20.31
N GLN A 420 10.95 46.56 21.08
CA GLN A 420 12.41 46.66 20.84
C GLN A 420 13.15 45.36 21.15
N LYS A 421 12.69 44.62 22.16
CA LYS A 421 13.24 43.34 22.60
C LYS A 421 12.10 42.49 23.19
N THR A 422 12.13 41.18 22.94
CA THR A 422 11.29 40.16 23.59
C THR A 422 12.15 39.20 24.40
N GLY A 423 11.52 38.24 25.07
CA GLY A 423 12.18 37.03 25.57
C GLY A 423 12.94 36.27 24.46
N ARG A 424 13.89 35.42 24.87
CA ARG A 424 14.58 34.51 23.95
C ARG A 424 13.76 33.24 23.77
N VAL A 425 13.80 32.64 22.59
CA VAL A 425 13.16 31.34 22.31
C VAL A 425 14.18 30.37 21.75
N LEU A 426 13.97 29.08 21.98
CA LEU A 426 14.83 28.03 21.45
C LEU A 426 14.40 27.71 20.02
N ALA A 427 15.03 28.37 19.04
CA ALA A 427 14.73 28.20 17.62
C ALA A 427 15.96 28.55 16.78
N THR A 428 15.95 28.17 15.50
CA THR A 428 16.88 28.73 14.52
C THR A 428 16.29 30.01 13.92
N PRO A 429 17.09 30.99 13.47
CA PRO A 429 16.57 32.16 12.77
C PRO A 429 15.69 31.78 11.56
N ASN A 430 16.06 30.72 10.84
CA ASN A 430 15.32 30.21 9.68
C ASN A 430 13.94 29.65 10.04
N GLN A 431 13.78 29.01 11.20
CA GLN A 431 12.48 28.59 11.69
C GLN A 431 11.54 29.80 11.89
N ILE A 432 12.04 30.88 12.49
CA ILE A 432 11.26 32.12 12.65
C ILE A 432 10.98 32.76 11.29
N TYR A 433 11.96 32.76 10.38
CA TYR A 433 11.77 33.24 9.01
C TYR A 433 10.67 32.50 8.26
N GLN A 434 10.64 31.17 8.35
CA GLN A 434 9.64 30.33 7.69
C GLN A 434 8.25 30.55 8.28
N ILE A 435 8.15 30.71 9.61
CA ILE A 435 6.89 31.09 10.25
C ILE A 435 6.34 32.38 9.65
N ILE A 436 7.13 33.47 9.69
CA ILE A 436 6.67 34.77 9.22
C ILE A 436 6.36 34.75 7.72
N THR A 437 7.21 34.10 6.91
CA THR A 437 7.02 34.05 5.45
C THR A 437 5.72 33.35 5.09
N ASN A 438 5.44 32.18 5.68
CA ASN A 438 4.24 31.41 5.37
C ASN A 438 2.98 32.14 5.85
N LEU A 439 2.98 32.71 7.06
CA LEU A 439 1.83 33.45 7.58
C LEU A 439 1.54 34.71 6.74
N MET A 440 2.55 35.55 6.50
CA MET A 440 2.37 36.80 5.74
C MET A 440 1.99 36.54 4.27
N THR A 441 2.55 35.49 3.66
CA THR A 441 2.19 35.11 2.28
C THR A 441 0.76 34.60 2.20
N ASN A 442 0.32 33.79 3.15
CA ASN A 442 -1.07 33.31 3.21
C ASN A 442 -2.05 34.47 3.46
N ALA A 443 -1.73 35.38 4.38
CA ALA A 443 -2.49 36.59 4.66
C ALA A 443 -2.66 37.47 3.41
N TYR A 444 -1.57 37.72 2.70
CA TYR A 444 -1.61 38.46 1.43
C TYR A 444 -2.46 37.73 0.37
N GLN A 445 -2.27 36.43 0.20
CA GLN A 445 -2.99 35.64 -0.80
C GLN A 445 -4.49 35.53 -0.50
N ALA A 446 -4.90 35.63 0.77
CA ALA A 446 -6.29 35.67 1.19
C ALA A 446 -7.05 36.92 0.68
N MET A 447 -6.33 37.95 0.22
CA MET A 447 -6.89 39.17 -0.36
C MET A 447 -7.24 39.04 -1.85
N GLU A 448 -6.79 37.96 -2.52
CA GLU A 448 -7.11 37.67 -3.94
C GLU A 448 -6.84 38.87 -4.89
N GLY A 449 -5.76 39.61 -4.65
CA GLY A 449 -5.36 40.77 -5.46
C GLY A 449 -6.11 42.07 -5.17
N LYS A 450 -6.99 42.10 -4.15
CA LYS A 450 -7.68 43.31 -3.69
C LYS A 450 -6.83 44.09 -2.68
N GLN A 451 -7.25 45.32 -2.37
CA GLN A 451 -6.69 46.07 -1.24
C GLN A 451 -7.03 45.38 0.08
N GLY A 452 -6.12 45.43 1.03
CA GLY A 452 -6.26 44.77 2.33
C GLY A 452 -5.25 45.27 3.35
N THR A 453 -5.41 44.81 4.58
CA THR A 453 -4.55 45.14 5.70
C THR A 453 -4.06 43.85 6.34
N ILE A 454 -2.75 43.79 6.61
CA ILE A 454 -2.13 42.74 7.41
C ILE A 454 -1.53 43.39 8.65
N SER A 455 -1.85 42.88 9.83
CA SER A 455 -1.27 43.31 11.10
C SER A 455 -0.33 42.22 11.62
N LEU A 456 0.89 42.61 12.00
CA LEU A 456 1.88 41.72 12.63
C LEU A 456 2.22 42.25 14.02
N ALA A 457 1.93 41.46 15.06
CA ALA A 457 2.20 41.84 16.44
C ALA A 457 3.06 40.80 17.17
N MET A 458 3.84 41.26 18.14
CA MET A 458 4.63 40.40 19.02
C MET A 458 4.54 40.87 20.48
N LYS A 459 4.32 39.94 21.42
CA LYS A 459 4.21 40.27 22.85
C LYS A 459 4.87 39.19 23.71
N ASP A 460 5.39 39.59 24.86
CA ASP A 460 5.74 38.63 25.92
C ASP A 460 4.49 38.40 26.79
N ILE A 461 4.13 37.15 27.03
CA ILE A 461 2.95 36.77 27.84
C ILE A 461 3.31 35.67 28.84
N SER A 462 2.84 35.80 30.08
CA SER A 462 2.96 34.75 31.10
C SER A 462 1.62 34.02 31.23
N LEU A 463 1.60 32.73 30.91
CA LEU A 463 0.41 31.88 31.06
C LEU A 463 0.35 31.33 32.49
N THR A 464 -0.53 31.89 33.32
CA THR A 464 -0.78 31.48 34.71
C THR A 464 -2.12 30.76 34.86
N ALA A 465 -2.34 30.06 35.98
CA ALA A 465 -3.61 29.36 36.26
C ALA A 465 -4.83 30.30 36.34
N GLU A 466 -4.61 31.59 36.60
CA GLU A 466 -5.66 32.61 36.68
C GLU A 466 -6.06 33.17 35.30
N ASN A 467 -5.12 33.17 34.35
CA ASN A 467 -5.29 33.79 33.02
C ASN A 467 -5.43 32.77 31.89
N TYR A 468 -5.32 31.47 32.19
CA TYR A 468 -5.37 30.41 31.20
C TYR A 468 -5.90 29.11 31.81
N THR A 469 -7.03 28.63 31.28
CA THR A 469 -7.55 27.28 31.54
C THR A 469 -7.32 26.44 30.29
N PRO A 470 -6.63 25.29 30.35
CA PRO A 470 -6.42 24.43 29.19
C PRO A 470 -7.78 24.01 28.60
N THR A 471 -8.09 24.45 27.38
CA THR A 471 -9.24 23.99 26.60
C THR A 471 -8.79 22.96 25.58
N ASN A 472 -9.73 22.25 24.95
CA ASN A 472 -9.40 21.24 23.92
C ASN A 472 -8.62 21.80 22.71
N GLU A 473 -8.58 23.12 22.49
CA GLU A 473 -7.90 23.74 21.33
C GLU A 473 -6.45 24.16 21.59
N LEU A 474 -6.04 24.35 22.85
CA LEU A 474 -4.67 24.72 23.21
C LEU A 474 -4.34 24.11 24.58
N ASN A 475 -3.32 23.25 24.67
CA ASN A 475 -2.86 22.64 25.92
C ASN A 475 -1.37 22.97 26.17
N LEU A 476 -1.10 24.23 26.52
CA LEU A 476 0.25 24.72 26.82
C LEU A 476 0.52 24.69 28.32
N PRO A 477 1.73 24.29 28.77
CA PRO A 477 2.09 24.37 30.18
C PRO A 477 2.18 25.83 30.65
N HIS A 478 1.96 26.07 31.95
CA HIS A 478 2.19 27.37 32.55
C HIS A 478 3.65 27.81 32.38
N GLY A 479 3.86 29.09 32.08
CA GLY A 479 5.19 29.65 31.84
C GLY A 479 5.18 30.93 31.02
N ASP A 480 6.36 31.44 30.73
CA ASP A 480 6.56 32.63 29.90
C ASP A 480 6.65 32.23 28.42
N TYR A 481 5.97 32.99 27.58
CA TYR A 481 5.89 32.78 26.13
C TYR A 481 6.13 34.09 25.39
N VAL A 482 6.72 33.97 24.20
CA VAL A 482 6.76 35.03 23.20
C VAL A 482 5.70 34.71 22.15
N THR A 483 4.79 35.63 21.89
CA THR A 483 3.75 35.47 20.87
C THR A 483 4.13 36.13 19.55
N ILE A 484 3.71 35.51 18.46
CA ILE A 484 3.76 36.07 17.10
C ILE A 484 2.34 35.97 16.55
N GLU A 485 1.72 37.11 16.30
CA GLU A 485 0.34 37.22 15.82
C GLU A 485 0.31 37.84 14.43
N VAL A 486 -0.37 37.18 13.49
CA VAL A 486 -0.62 37.68 12.14
C VAL A 486 -2.12 37.72 11.91
N GLU A 487 -2.65 38.92 11.69
CA GLU A 487 -4.04 39.18 11.35
C GLU A 487 -4.15 39.67 9.91
N ASP A 488 -5.13 39.14 9.18
CA ASP A 488 -5.52 39.59 7.85
C ASP A 488 -7.02 39.85 7.79
N ASN A 489 -7.45 40.84 6.99
CA ASN A 489 -8.85 41.13 6.68
C ASN A 489 -9.33 40.49 5.36
N GLY A 490 -8.78 39.33 4.98
CA GLY A 490 -9.07 38.63 3.74
C GLY A 490 -10.37 37.82 3.81
N LYS A 491 -10.48 36.81 2.93
CA LYS A 491 -11.71 36.00 2.81
C LYS A 491 -12.04 35.11 4.03
N GLY A 492 -11.12 34.95 4.98
CA GLY A 492 -11.30 34.06 6.13
C GLY A 492 -11.39 32.57 5.77
N ILE A 493 -11.60 31.74 6.78
CA ILE A 493 -11.63 30.28 6.72
C ILE A 493 -12.97 29.79 7.26
N THR A 494 -13.59 28.82 6.58
CA THR A 494 -14.83 28.18 7.04
C THR A 494 -14.55 27.16 8.14
N THR A 495 -15.52 26.94 9.04
CA THR A 495 -15.38 26.05 10.19
C THR A 495 -15.01 24.61 9.79
N GLU A 496 -15.51 24.12 8.65
CA GLU A 496 -15.22 22.78 8.12
C GLU A 496 -13.76 22.58 7.70
N LEU A 497 -13.04 23.67 7.45
CA LEU A 497 -11.65 23.63 6.98
C LEU A 497 -10.64 23.87 8.11
N ARG A 498 -11.09 24.36 9.27
CA ARG A 498 -10.23 24.78 10.40
C ARG A 498 -9.25 23.68 10.83
N ASP A 499 -9.72 22.44 10.93
CA ASP A 499 -8.89 21.30 11.36
C ASP A 499 -8.00 20.75 10.23
N LYS A 500 -8.33 21.06 8.97
CA LYS A 500 -7.63 20.53 7.79
C LYS A 500 -6.53 21.46 7.29
N ILE A 501 -6.53 22.75 7.66
CA ILE A 501 -5.57 23.70 7.09
C ILE A 501 -4.11 23.42 7.49
N PHE A 502 -3.90 22.67 8.58
CA PHE A 502 -2.59 22.24 9.03
C PHE A 502 -2.17 20.88 8.44
N ASP A 503 -3.09 20.19 7.75
CA ASP A 503 -2.77 18.93 7.08
C ASP A 503 -1.79 19.19 5.91
N PRO A 504 -0.72 18.41 5.80
CA PRO A 504 0.19 18.51 4.66
C PRO A 504 -0.55 18.39 3.32
N TYR A 505 -0.22 19.28 2.38
CA TYR A 505 -0.79 19.36 1.03
C TYR A 505 -2.25 19.83 0.96
N PHE A 506 -2.88 20.18 2.08
CA PHE A 506 -4.20 20.76 2.05
C PHE A 506 -4.17 22.16 1.43
N THR A 507 -4.95 22.37 0.37
CA THR A 507 -5.04 23.66 -0.33
C THR A 507 -6.44 23.86 -0.87
N THR A 508 -6.96 25.09 -0.76
CA THR A 508 -8.25 25.51 -1.32
C THR A 508 -8.10 26.19 -2.69
N LYS A 509 -6.88 26.27 -3.23
CA LYS A 509 -6.58 26.98 -4.47
C LYS A 509 -6.58 26.03 -5.67
N GLN A 510 -7.30 26.39 -6.72
CA GLN A 510 -7.23 25.70 -8.02
C GLN A 510 -6.09 26.29 -8.86
N GLY A 511 -5.24 25.45 -9.48
CA GLY A 511 -4.25 25.90 -10.47
C GLY A 511 -2.78 25.95 -10.05
N GLY A 512 -2.38 25.43 -8.88
CA GLY A 512 -0.95 25.28 -8.52
C GLY A 512 -0.34 26.41 -7.68
N ASP A 513 -1.05 27.52 -7.46
CA ASP A 513 -0.60 28.70 -6.68
C ASP A 513 -0.64 28.52 -5.13
N GLY A 514 -0.76 27.28 -4.67
CA GLY A 514 -0.74 26.93 -3.25
C GLY A 514 -0.43 25.47 -3.09
N ARG A 515 0.84 25.14 -2.84
CA ARG A 515 1.33 23.76 -2.65
C ARG A 515 0.75 23.06 -1.41
N GLY A 516 0.02 23.79 -0.55
CA GLY A 516 -0.59 23.26 0.67
C GLY A 516 0.42 22.87 1.77
N LEU A 517 1.66 23.35 1.67
CA LEU A 517 2.74 23.02 2.60
C LEU A 517 3.02 24.12 3.64
N GLY A 518 2.55 25.35 3.40
CA GLY A 518 2.94 26.50 4.22
C GLY A 518 2.55 26.38 5.68
N LEU A 519 1.27 26.12 5.97
CA LEU A 519 0.78 25.99 7.34
C LEU A 519 1.19 24.68 8.02
N SER A 520 1.37 23.59 7.27
CA SER A 520 1.90 22.34 7.83
C SER A 520 3.35 22.51 8.30
N VAL A 521 4.18 23.24 7.54
CA VAL A 521 5.55 23.59 7.95
C VAL A 521 5.54 24.47 9.20
N VAL A 522 4.66 25.48 9.25
CA VAL A 522 4.48 26.32 10.45
C VAL A 522 4.14 25.46 11.65
N HIS A 523 3.17 24.54 11.53
CA HIS A 523 2.78 23.65 12.60
C HIS A 523 3.95 22.76 13.07
N SER A 524 4.70 22.14 12.15
CA SER A 524 5.87 21.32 12.48
C SER A 524 6.96 22.11 13.23
N ILE A 525 7.22 23.36 12.82
CA ILE A 525 8.18 24.23 13.52
C ILE A 525 7.69 24.52 14.94
N ILE A 526 6.42 24.88 15.11
CA ILE A 526 5.81 25.17 16.41
C ILE A 526 5.91 23.96 17.33
N THR A 527 5.56 22.76 16.84
CA THR A 527 5.68 21.52 17.60
C THR A 527 7.13 21.26 18.04
N ARG A 528 8.11 21.47 17.16
CA ARG A 528 9.54 21.31 17.48
C ARG A 528 10.03 22.31 18.53
N CYS A 529 9.52 23.54 18.48
CA CYS A 529 9.78 24.57 19.48
C CYS A 529 8.98 24.37 20.79
N LYS A 530 8.18 23.29 20.91
CA LYS A 530 7.25 23.04 22.02
C LYS A 530 6.27 24.20 22.26
N GLY A 531 5.88 24.86 21.17
CA GLY A 531 4.94 25.97 21.15
C GLY A 531 3.51 25.51 20.88
N GLY A 532 2.61 26.49 20.74
CA GLY A 532 1.21 26.30 20.38
C GLY A 532 0.74 27.28 19.32
N VAL A 533 -0.40 27.00 18.69
CA VAL A 533 -1.02 27.86 17.68
C VAL A 533 -2.50 28.00 17.97
N VAL A 534 -3.00 29.23 17.93
CA VAL A 534 -4.42 29.57 17.99
C VAL A 534 -4.81 30.18 16.66
N LEU A 535 -5.97 29.78 16.16
CA LEU A 535 -6.54 30.25 14.90
C LEU A 535 -7.95 30.77 15.15
N GLU A 536 -8.16 32.04 14.88
CA GLU A 536 -9.48 32.68 14.90
C GLU A 536 -9.80 33.16 13.49
N SER A 537 -10.89 32.67 12.90
CA SER A 537 -11.24 33.05 11.53
C SER A 537 -12.75 33.05 11.33
N GLN A 538 -13.24 34.01 10.56
CA GLN A 538 -14.64 34.08 10.13
C GLN A 538 -14.71 34.33 8.63
N PRO A 539 -15.54 33.57 7.87
CA PRO A 539 -15.72 33.80 6.44
C PRO A 539 -16.09 35.26 6.15
N GLY A 540 -15.32 35.90 5.27
CA GLY A 540 -15.50 37.28 4.83
C GLY A 540 -15.04 38.36 5.81
N LYS A 541 -14.51 38.01 6.99
CA LYS A 541 -13.96 38.99 7.95
C LYS A 541 -12.45 38.92 8.11
N GLY A 542 -11.83 37.79 7.78
CA GLY A 542 -10.39 37.62 7.87
C GLY A 542 -9.95 36.46 8.78
N THR A 543 -8.66 36.44 9.08
CA THR A 543 -8.01 35.38 9.86
C THR A 543 -6.99 35.98 10.80
N VAL A 544 -6.96 35.50 12.04
CA VAL A 544 -5.94 35.78 13.05
C VAL A 544 -5.27 34.46 13.41
N ILE A 545 -3.95 34.40 13.26
CA ILE A 545 -3.12 33.27 13.68
C ILE A 545 -2.15 33.75 14.74
N THR A 546 -2.25 33.18 15.94
CA THR A 546 -1.40 33.52 17.09
C THR A 546 -0.56 32.32 17.47
N ILE A 547 0.76 32.46 17.34
CA ILE A 547 1.75 31.44 17.69
C ILE A 547 2.33 31.77 19.07
N TYR A 548 2.44 30.76 19.93
CA TYR A 548 3.04 30.84 21.25
C TYR A 548 4.35 30.05 21.26
N LEU A 549 5.46 30.70 21.57
CA LEU A 549 6.78 30.05 21.70
C LEU A 549 7.28 30.18 23.14
N PRO A 550 7.69 29.09 23.81
CA PRO A 550 8.16 29.16 25.19
C PRO A 550 9.45 29.99 25.30
N ALA A 551 9.47 30.90 26.26
CA ALA A 551 10.62 31.74 26.55
C ALA A 551 11.72 30.95 27.28
N CYS A 552 12.97 31.28 26.99
CA CYS A 552 14.16 30.64 27.55
C CYS A 552 14.89 31.61 28.50
N PRO A 553 15.53 31.13 29.58
CA PRO A 553 16.32 31.94 30.49
C PRO A 553 17.50 32.63 29.77
N ASP A 554 17.78 33.88 30.15
CA ASP A 554 18.75 34.74 29.47
C ASP A 554 20.19 34.48 29.98
N GLU A 555 20.98 33.63 29.30
CA GLU A 555 22.44 33.69 29.44
C GLU A 555 22.99 34.80 28.52
N GLN A 556 23.25 35.96 29.12
CA GLN A 556 23.75 37.15 28.42
C GLN A 556 25.16 36.91 27.85
N LYS A 557 25.29 36.77 26.53
CA LYS A 557 26.49 37.23 25.82
C LYS A 557 26.30 38.71 25.48
N LYS A 558 27.09 39.58 26.13
CA LYS A 558 27.11 41.03 25.90
C LYS A 558 27.34 41.33 24.42
N ASN A 559 26.33 41.87 23.73
CA ASN A 559 26.53 42.52 22.44
C ASN A 559 27.35 43.80 22.66
N ARG A 560 28.58 43.82 22.16
CA ARG A 560 29.38 45.04 22.02
C ARG A 560 28.78 45.87 20.88
N VAL A 561 28.48 47.14 21.17
CA VAL A 561 28.20 48.16 20.16
C VAL A 561 29.49 48.38 19.36
N MET A 562 29.43 48.21 18.03
CA MET A 562 30.55 48.48 17.11
C MET A 562 30.79 49.99 16.99
N ASN A 563 32.04 50.39 17.19
CA ASN A 563 32.54 51.72 16.80
C ASN A 563 32.95 51.66 15.32
N ASN A 564 32.36 52.51 14.48
CA ASN A 564 32.56 52.60 13.03
C ASN A 564 33.92 53.17 12.57
N ALA A 565 34.98 53.07 13.37
CA ALA A 565 36.31 53.47 12.93
C ALA A 565 37.00 52.27 12.28
N ILE A 566 37.25 52.34 10.97
CA ILE A 566 38.05 51.35 10.24
C ILE A 566 39.40 51.28 10.95
N ALA A 567 39.70 50.12 11.54
CA ALA A 567 40.96 49.92 12.22
C ALA A 567 42.04 49.68 11.17
N THR A 568 43.09 50.50 11.23
CA THR A 568 44.31 50.32 10.46
C THR A 568 45.33 49.54 11.28
N GLY A 569 46.10 48.66 10.64
CA GLY A 569 47.13 47.87 11.32
C GLY A 569 48.33 47.62 10.42
N GLU A 570 49.33 46.91 10.95
CA GLU A 570 50.54 46.48 10.24
C GLU A 570 50.66 44.95 10.31
N GLY A 571 51.26 44.34 9.28
CA GLY A 571 51.41 42.89 9.16
C GLY A 571 51.28 42.41 7.72
N LYS A 572 51.79 41.21 7.44
CA LYS A 572 51.75 40.61 6.09
C LYS A 572 50.72 39.48 6.03
N ILE A 573 49.75 39.64 5.14
CA ILE A 573 48.59 38.76 5.00
C ILE A 573 48.66 38.02 3.66
N LEU A 574 48.49 36.70 3.71
CA LEU A 574 48.29 35.88 2.53
C LEU A 574 46.79 35.81 2.21
N PHE A 575 46.39 36.29 1.04
CA PHE A 575 45.00 36.24 0.57
C PHE A 575 44.87 35.29 -0.62
N VAL A 576 43.92 34.36 -0.58
CA VAL A 576 43.75 33.33 -1.61
C VAL A 576 42.29 33.24 -2.02
N ASP A 577 42.03 33.38 -3.32
CA ASP A 577 40.70 33.26 -3.93
C ASP A 577 40.89 32.85 -5.40
N ASP A 578 40.10 31.96 -5.96
CA ASP A 578 40.30 31.49 -7.34
C ASP A 578 39.87 32.53 -8.39
N GLU A 579 39.02 33.48 -8.01
CA GLU A 579 38.51 34.51 -8.90
C GLU A 579 39.44 35.73 -8.93
N LYS A 580 40.03 36.02 -10.10
CA LYS A 580 41.02 37.12 -10.27
C LYS A 580 40.53 38.46 -9.71
N MET A 581 39.27 38.78 -9.96
CA MET A 581 38.68 40.04 -9.54
C MET A 581 38.58 40.16 -8.01
N LEU A 582 38.31 39.06 -7.31
CA LEU A 582 38.27 39.01 -5.84
C LEU A 582 39.69 39.04 -5.25
N VAL A 583 40.66 38.39 -5.89
CA VAL A 583 42.08 38.49 -5.52
C VAL A 583 42.57 39.94 -5.57
N ASP A 584 42.30 40.63 -6.67
CA ASP A 584 42.69 42.04 -6.84
C ASP A 584 42.02 42.94 -5.80
N LEU A 585 40.71 42.77 -5.62
CA LEU A 585 39.92 43.53 -4.66
C LEU A 585 40.40 43.30 -3.21
N GLY A 586 40.61 42.03 -2.83
CA GLY A 586 41.09 41.65 -1.51
C GLY A 586 42.45 42.28 -1.21
N LYS A 587 43.37 42.24 -2.18
CA LYS A 587 44.66 42.93 -2.08
C LYS A 587 44.50 44.42 -1.82
N MET A 588 43.70 45.12 -2.63
CA MET A 588 43.46 46.55 -2.48
C MET A 588 42.81 46.90 -1.13
N MET A 589 41.84 46.11 -0.67
CA MET A 589 41.19 46.31 0.64
C MET A 589 42.18 46.18 1.79
N LEU A 590 43.02 45.14 1.77
CA LEU A 590 44.02 44.88 2.82
C LEU A 590 45.12 45.95 2.85
N GLU A 591 45.64 46.34 1.68
CA GLU A 591 46.61 47.43 1.55
C GLU A 591 46.03 48.77 2.02
N ARG A 592 44.74 49.01 1.75
CA ARG A 592 44.06 50.24 2.16
C ARG A 592 43.89 50.37 3.67
N ILE A 593 43.79 49.26 4.39
CA ILE A 593 43.72 49.25 5.86
C ILE A 593 45.11 49.07 6.51
N GLY A 594 46.20 49.14 5.74
CA GLY A 594 47.59 49.24 6.24
C GLY A 594 48.41 47.94 6.20
N TYR A 595 47.83 46.82 5.78
CA TYR A 595 48.55 45.53 5.74
C TYR A 595 49.31 45.34 4.42
N GLN A 596 50.43 44.62 4.47
CA GLN A 596 51.08 44.11 3.27
C GLN A 596 50.31 42.87 2.80
N ALA A 597 49.78 42.88 1.58
CA ALA A 597 48.98 41.77 1.05
C ALA A 597 49.71 41.03 -0.07
N VAL A 598 49.89 39.73 0.10
CA VAL A 598 50.27 38.81 -0.99
C VAL A 598 49.00 38.07 -1.39
N ALA A 599 48.46 38.40 -2.56
CA ALA A 599 47.22 37.82 -3.05
C ALA A 599 47.48 36.88 -4.24
N LEU A 600 46.98 35.65 -4.16
CA LEU A 600 47.26 34.58 -5.14
C LEU A 600 45.96 33.88 -5.55
N GLN A 601 45.90 33.44 -6.82
CA GLN A 601 44.73 32.74 -7.35
C GLN A 601 44.72 31.25 -7.06
N SER A 602 45.90 30.65 -6.98
CA SER A 602 46.05 29.21 -6.87
C SER A 602 46.36 28.81 -5.42
N PRO A 603 45.59 27.89 -4.83
CA PRO A 603 45.90 27.39 -3.49
C PRO A 603 47.25 26.65 -3.45
N SER A 604 47.68 26.02 -4.56
CA SER A 604 49.01 25.41 -4.65
C SER A 604 50.14 26.44 -4.67
N GLU A 605 49.96 27.57 -5.36
CA GLU A 605 50.92 28.67 -5.35
C GLU A 605 50.99 29.33 -3.97
N ALA A 606 49.83 29.49 -3.31
CA ALA A 606 49.75 30.01 -1.95
C ALA A 606 50.50 29.12 -0.96
N LEU A 607 50.32 27.80 -1.03
CA LEU A 607 51.07 26.86 -0.18
C LEU A 607 52.57 26.89 -0.48
N ALA A 608 52.98 27.01 -1.75
CA ALA A 608 54.39 27.12 -2.13
C ALA A 608 55.02 28.43 -1.63
N ALA A 609 54.31 29.55 -1.75
CA ALA A 609 54.72 30.85 -1.22
C ALA A 609 54.83 30.83 0.31
N PHE A 610 53.84 30.23 0.99
CA PHE A 610 53.87 30.07 2.44
C PHE A 610 55.04 29.19 2.91
N LYS A 611 55.33 28.08 2.21
CA LYS A 611 56.49 27.22 2.52
C LYS A 611 57.84 27.92 2.37
N LYS A 612 57.94 28.86 1.43
CA LYS A 612 59.18 29.60 1.17
C LYS A 612 59.48 30.64 2.24
N GLU A 613 58.45 31.28 2.80
CA GLU A 613 58.58 32.41 3.74
C GLU A 613 57.57 32.33 4.91
N SER A 614 57.48 31.18 5.58
CA SER A 614 56.42 30.88 6.57
C SER A 614 56.39 31.84 7.76
N ASP A 615 57.55 32.36 8.17
CA ASP A 615 57.65 33.29 9.29
C ASP A 615 57.25 34.72 8.90
N SER A 616 57.17 35.02 7.61
CA SER A 616 56.81 36.36 7.13
C SER A 616 55.31 36.63 7.16
N PHE A 617 54.46 35.59 7.17
CA PHE A 617 53.01 35.74 7.16
C PHE A 617 52.43 35.72 8.58
N ASP A 618 51.65 36.76 8.88
CA ASP A 618 51.00 36.96 10.17
C ASP A 618 49.56 36.44 10.20
N LEU A 619 48.92 36.32 9.04
CA LEU A 619 47.54 35.87 8.88
C LEU A 619 47.32 35.31 7.48
N VAL A 620 46.44 34.30 7.36
CA VAL A 620 45.99 33.77 6.07
C VAL A 620 44.49 33.95 5.93
N ILE A 621 44.05 34.42 4.77
CA ILE A 621 42.65 34.50 4.37
C ILE A 621 42.49 33.68 3.10
N THR A 622 41.59 32.70 3.11
CA THR A 622 41.37 31.81 1.96
C THR A 622 39.89 31.62 1.69
N ASP A 623 39.51 31.51 0.41
CA ASP A 623 38.18 31.05 0.05
C ASP A 623 37.97 29.58 0.41
N LEU A 624 36.72 29.17 0.65
CA LEU A 624 36.36 27.79 0.94
C LEU A 624 36.44 26.90 -0.31
N THR A 625 35.83 27.34 -1.41
CA THR A 625 35.61 26.51 -2.59
C THR A 625 36.53 26.94 -3.71
N MET A 626 37.70 26.30 -3.80
CA MET A 626 38.68 26.57 -4.86
C MET A 626 39.01 25.30 -5.65
N PRO A 627 39.28 25.39 -6.97
CA PRO A 627 39.73 24.26 -7.77
C PRO A 627 41.03 23.64 -7.25
N GLY A 628 41.10 22.31 -7.24
CA GLY A 628 42.30 21.54 -6.87
C GLY A 628 42.45 21.30 -5.37
N LEU A 629 42.46 22.35 -4.56
CA LEU A 629 42.61 22.25 -3.10
C LEU A 629 41.59 23.17 -2.40
N GLN A 630 40.73 22.60 -1.54
CA GLN A 630 39.74 23.39 -0.79
C GLN A 630 40.42 24.25 0.29
N GLY A 631 39.76 25.35 0.69
CA GLY A 631 40.29 26.26 1.73
C GLY A 631 40.57 25.57 3.07
N THR A 632 39.73 24.61 3.47
CA THR A 632 39.94 23.80 4.68
C THR A 632 41.18 22.91 4.59
N GLN A 633 41.43 22.34 3.42
CA GLN A 633 42.61 21.52 3.15
C GLN A 633 43.88 22.37 3.11
N LEU A 634 43.81 23.57 2.50
CA LEU A 634 44.90 24.54 2.51
C LEU A 634 45.24 24.98 3.94
N ALA A 635 44.22 25.29 4.76
CA ALA A 635 44.40 25.65 6.15
C ALA A 635 45.14 24.55 6.93
N ARG A 636 44.73 23.30 6.75
CA ARG A 636 45.38 22.14 7.37
C ARG A 636 46.85 21.99 6.96
N GLU A 637 47.16 22.15 5.67
CA GLU A 637 48.55 22.10 5.20
C GLU A 637 49.40 23.26 5.73
N ILE A 638 48.81 24.45 5.90
CA ILE A 638 49.46 25.62 6.50
C ILE A 638 49.71 25.41 8.00
N LYS A 639 48.72 24.93 8.74
CA LYS A 639 48.82 24.63 10.19
C LYS A 639 49.85 23.54 10.50
N LYS A 640 50.08 22.60 9.57
CA LYS A 640 51.20 21.62 9.67
C LYS A 640 52.58 22.28 9.64
N ILE A 641 52.72 23.41 8.94
CA ILE A 641 53.99 24.15 8.81
C ILE A 641 54.14 25.13 9.99
N LYS A 642 53.09 25.91 10.28
CA LYS A 642 53.07 26.91 11.35
C LYS A 642 51.73 26.85 12.08
N LYS A 643 51.68 26.14 13.21
CA LYS A 643 50.44 25.86 13.95
C LYS A 643 49.73 27.12 14.47
N GLU A 644 50.51 28.13 14.85
CA GLU A 644 50.01 29.36 15.50
C GLU A 644 49.53 30.43 14.51
N VAL A 645 49.72 30.25 13.19
CA VAL A 645 49.24 31.26 12.22
C VAL A 645 47.72 31.26 12.20
N PRO A 646 47.04 32.41 12.36
CA PRO A 646 45.59 32.45 12.26
C PRO A 646 45.14 32.32 10.80
N VAL A 647 44.17 31.45 10.56
CA VAL A 647 43.56 31.20 9.25
C VAL A 647 42.09 31.61 9.30
N ILE A 648 41.73 32.56 8.45
CA ILE A 648 40.37 33.05 8.26
C ILE A 648 39.83 32.47 6.96
N LEU A 649 38.69 31.82 7.04
CA LEU A 649 38.01 31.29 5.86
C LEU A 649 36.95 32.30 5.38
N ALA A 650 37.08 32.74 4.13
CA ALA A 650 36.05 33.51 3.44
C ALA A 650 35.07 32.53 2.79
N THR A 651 33.77 32.70 3.00
CA THR A 651 32.77 31.74 2.53
C THR A 651 31.53 32.45 2.01
N GLY A 652 30.81 31.82 1.08
CA GLY A 652 29.42 32.16 0.80
C GLY A 652 28.54 31.99 2.05
N PHE A 653 27.33 32.55 2.05
CA PHE A 653 26.46 32.67 3.22
C PHE A 653 26.31 31.37 4.04
N ASP A 654 26.58 31.49 5.35
CA ASP A 654 26.48 30.47 6.41
C ASP A 654 26.87 29.03 6.02
N SER A 655 28.16 28.84 5.75
CA SER A 655 28.81 27.53 5.67
C SER A 655 29.37 27.04 7.02
N ARG A 656 28.98 27.67 8.14
CA ARG A 656 29.32 27.17 9.50
C ARG A 656 28.85 25.73 9.72
N THR A 657 27.79 25.32 9.01
CA THR A 657 27.23 23.98 9.03
C THR A 657 27.84 23.04 7.99
N ALA A 658 28.52 23.57 6.96
CA ALA A 658 29.19 22.77 5.92
C ALA A 658 30.57 22.28 6.39
N LEU A 659 31.17 22.95 7.39
CA LEU A 659 32.39 22.49 8.06
C LEU A 659 32.02 21.36 9.01
N GLY A 660 32.45 20.13 8.71
CA GLY A 660 32.31 19.01 9.65
C GLY A 660 33.00 19.29 10.99
N GLN A 661 32.59 18.63 12.08
CA GLN A 661 33.21 18.85 13.42
C GLN A 661 34.74 18.69 13.41
N ASP A 662 35.29 17.82 12.55
CA ASP A 662 36.73 17.61 12.37
C ASP A 662 37.42 18.68 11.50
N GLU A 663 36.69 19.40 10.64
CA GLU A 663 37.24 20.41 9.73
C GLU A 663 37.38 21.79 10.37
N ASN A 664 36.79 21.99 11.56
CA ASN A 664 36.76 23.27 12.26
C ASN A 664 38.00 23.51 13.15
N GLN A 665 38.90 22.53 13.30
CA GLN A 665 40.05 22.65 14.21
C GLN A 665 41.18 23.55 13.64
N ASP A 666 41.27 23.66 12.31
CA ASP A 666 42.34 24.40 11.62
C ASP A 666 41.92 25.82 11.19
N ILE A 667 40.67 26.22 11.44
CA ILE A 667 40.08 27.51 11.07
C ILE A 667 39.81 28.36 12.30
N ASP A 668 40.37 29.58 12.35
CA ASP A 668 40.29 30.46 13.52
C ASP A 668 39.13 31.46 13.43
N ALA A 669 38.71 31.84 12.22
CA ALA A 669 37.55 32.69 12.00
C ALA A 669 36.91 32.48 10.63
N LEU A 670 35.66 32.96 10.52
CA LEU A 670 34.86 32.92 9.30
C LEU A 670 34.44 34.32 8.88
N LEU A 671 34.56 34.61 7.59
CA LEU A 671 34.11 35.84 6.94
C LEU A 671 33.07 35.53 5.87
N SER A 672 31.90 36.14 5.98
CA SER A 672 30.83 35.97 5.00
C SER A 672 31.07 36.84 3.77
N LYS A 673 31.13 36.23 2.59
CA LYS A 673 31.05 36.89 1.29
C LYS A 673 29.62 37.43 1.08
N PRO A 674 29.44 38.60 0.42
CA PRO A 674 30.46 39.49 -0.10
C PRO A 674 31.27 40.20 1.00
N LEU A 675 32.60 40.21 0.85
CA LEU A 675 33.53 40.83 1.79
C LEU A 675 33.36 42.36 1.79
N SER A 676 33.20 42.95 2.97
CA SER A 676 33.22 44.41 3.15
C SER A 676 34.50 44.83 3.88
N ILE A 677 34.95 46.05 3.61
CA ILE A 677 36.17 46.56 4.27
C ILE A 677 36.02 46.63 5.81
N ASN A 678 34.82 46.92 6.29
CA ASN A 678 34.51 46.96 7.72
C ASN A 678 34.58 45.57 8.35
N SER A 679 33.93 44.57 7.74
CA SER A 679 33.96 43.19 8.24
C SER A 679 35.37 42.60 8.22
N LEU A 680 36.15 42.95 7.19
CA LEU A 680 37.54 42.52 7.03
C LEU A 680 38.42 43.13 8.14
N SER A 681 38.38 44.45 8.31
CA SER A 681 39.12 45.17 9.35
C SER A 681 38.80 44.66 10.77
N GLU A 682 37.51 44.49 11.09
CA GLU A 682 37.09 44.02 12.41
C GLU A 682 37.51 42.59 12.72
N THR A 683 37.54 41.72 11.71
CA THR A 683 37.92 40.32 11.91
C THR A 683 39.42 40.20 12.05
N ILE A 684 40.19 40.89 11.21
CA ILE A 684 41.67 40.89 11.29
C ILE A 684 42.14 41.44 12.64
N LYS A 685 41.51 42.50 13.16
CA LYS A 685 41.83 43.11 14.46
C LYS A 685 41.73 42.15 15.66
N LYS A 686 40.99 41.04 15.52
CA LYS A 686 40.90 40.03 16.58
C LYS A 686 42.19 39.22 16.72
N PHE A 687 42.99 39.17 15.66
CA PHE A 687 44.18 38.33 15.54
C PHE A 687 45.46 39.16 15.43
N LEU A 688 45.41 40.30 14.73
CA LEU A 688 46.51 41.25 14.57
C LEU A 688 46.19 42.55 15.32
N LYS A 689 47.20 43.17 15.95
CA LYS A 689 47.02 44.37 16.77
C LYS A 689 46.91 45.65 15.97
#